data_AF-A0A137NWV2-F1
#
_entry.id   AF-A0A137NWV2-F1
#
_cell.length_a   1.000
_cell.length_b   1.000
_cell.length_c   1.000
_cell.angle_alpha   90.00
_cell.angle_beta   90.00
_cell.angle_gamma   90.00
#
_symmetry.space_group_name_H-M   'P 1'
#
loop_
_entity.id
_entity.type
_entity.pdbx_description
1 polymer ?
#
loop_
_entity_poly.entity_id
_entity_poly.type
_entity_poly.pdbx_seq_one_letter_code
_entity_poly.pdbx_strand_id
1 'polypeptide(L)'
;MGIRHLDSFLKEKKLVHKSSITTLDDCRLAIDGHVWLKQIILKFPQDFTTTVMGGIPLSLSVNIHKELDYIEKFNIHPIFVFSGLNLNKNETPFIDHFNSSENKKKGWEAYEKGQPDLASSFWKTSVNVQHADILGLVFSIFHDRNVEFIRAPYMCSAQLAYLANKNVVHAIYSDNELILYDVDHIITEMNFEDGLFSWISRDEIIKYMKVTNEQFIDICLLSGTRNLSTLPILSPKGSTIFSDFIAAWELVNQHRSAQNILTTFADNPKIQKLRYFGNFSRIKYSIKYHMVMNDQGLTSPLSSQAPPPDALDFLGNRLPNEFYYYLGQGLIGPDVNYGYDVMNYLVHGNWNEYAPLCNGDFAEYHQLLDDLSPLRSQILYLATQHLSNYYKGLEVVTIYWYDPKTHHSLNSFSDVQMPKLMTAKWRCEQANLDEEKSRQKTSDLVDLNFAVKASESQNFLKLQSDSPTTLESSEQIVATALMRFLEFRGLINLPQVSSTFGNTLINALNKTANANESRNFTEELIVALELIRLNVLHNNPYSNEYPEPLLSSIPEEEKQHARLITRVLSLLPVTFSSAPWVGPVDHNLLCFHSCVKLLYTNLRNAVEMTVLSIFLSKECKLERSDYTKISLMLPFLQESNTAMGVLVKTYLSKVNSNLSESSKNSLYAEELPKLFPSCYNIKNELEKGFEFWDQLTAAVTTLESSEYSSISNAFKEADSWLSKRRF
;
A
#
# COMPACT_ATOMS: atom_id res chain seq x y z
N MET A 1 -19.61 -0.27 0.61
CA MET A 1 -20.09 -0.11 -0.77
C MET A 1 -20.36 -1.52 -1.23
N GLY A 2 -21.63 -1.90 -1.26
CA GLY A 2 -22.07 -3.15 -1.86
C GLY A 2 -23.10 -2.84 -2.92
N ILE A 3 -24.13 -3.67 -3.03
CA ILE A 3 -25.21 -3.52 -4.02
C ILE A 3 -25.99 -2.23 -3.75
N ARG A 4 -26.14 -1.40 -4.79
CA ARG A 4 -26.75 -0.06 -4.67
C ARG A 4 -28.19 -0.14 -4.18
N HIS A 5 -28.49 0.60 -3.11
CA HIS A 5 -29.81 0.69 -2.45
C HIS A 5 -30.35 -0.63 -1.86
N LEU A 6 -29.58 -1.72 -1.83
CA LEU A 6 -30.02 -2.97 -1.22
C LEU A 6 -30.21 -2.81 0.30
N ASP A 7 -29.28 -2.18 1.03
CA ASP A 7 -29.42 -1.98 2.48
C ASP A 7 -30.70 -1.20 2.85
N SER A 8 -31.04 -0.19 2.07
CA SER A 8 -32.28 0.58 2.25
C SER A 8 -33.52 -0.29 2.05
N PHE A 9 -33.54 -1.09 0.98
CA PHE A 9 -34.63 -2.05 0.72
C PHE A 9 -34.77 -3.06 1.87
N LEU A 10 -33.67 -3.65 2.33
CA LEU A 10 -33.67 -4.64 3.41
C LEU A 10 -34.19 -4.05 4.73
N LYS A 11 -33.78 -2.83 5.08
CA LYS A 11 -34.25 -2.13 6.27
C LYS A 11 -35.74 -1.79 6.18
N GLU A 12 -36.21 -1.28 5.03
CA GLU A 12 -37.62 -0.94 4.81
C GLU A 12 -38.52 -2.18 4.89
N LYS A 13 -38.08 -3.30 4.29
CA LYS A 13 -38.84 -4.56 4.27
C LYS A 13 -38.65 -5.41 5.53
N LYS A 14 -37.87 -4.93 6.51
CA LYS A 14 -37.57 -5.63 7.78
C LYS A 14 -36.92 -7.00 7.58
N LEU A 15 -36.04 -7.10 6.59
CA LEU A 15 -35.27 -8.31 6.26
C LEU A 15 -33.87 -8.33 6.91
N VAL A 16 -33.59 -7.34 7.77
CA VAL A 16 -32.36 -7.30 8.59
C VAL A 16 -32.70 -7.80 9.98
N HIS A 17 -32.03 -8.86 10.38
CA HIS A 17 -32.15 -9.46 11.71
C HIS A 17 -31.07 -8.91 12.64
N LYS A 18 -31.34 -8.93 13.94
CA LYS A 18 -30.37 -8.59 14.99
C LYS A 18 -30.24 -9.73 15.97
N SER A 19 -29.02 -10.03 16.39
CA SER A 19 -28.72 -11.11 17.33
C SER A 19 -27.58 -10.68 18.27
N SER A 20 -27.47 -11.35 19.41
CA SER A 20 -26.41 -11.05 20.37
C SER A 20 -25.09 -11.68 19.93
N ILE A 21 -23.99 -10.94 20.08
CA ILE A 21 -22.65 -11.45 19.75
C ILE A 21 -22.30 -12.71 20.56
N THR A 22 -22.91 -12.92 21.73
CA THR A 22 -22.71 -14.15 22.52
C THR A 22 -23.17 -15.41 21.79
N THR A 23 -24.00 -15.32 20.74
CA THR A 23 -24.34 -16.47 19.90
C THR A 23 -23.20 -16.90 18.97
N LEU A 24 -22.12 -16.12 18.90
CA LEU A 24 -20.89 -16.42 18.17
C LEU A 24 -19.78 -16.94 19.09
N ASP A 25 -20.09 -17.31 20.33
CA ASP A 25 -19.12 -17.98 21.22
C ASP A 25 -18.59 -19.27 20.57
N ASP A 26 -17.27 -19.46 20.62
CA ASP A 26 -16.52 -20.53 19.97
C ASP A 26 -16.72 -20.63 18.44
N CYS A 27 -17.23 -19.55 17.82
CA CYS A 27 -17.48 -19.50 16.40
C CYS A 27 -16.19 -19.22 15.63
N ARG A 28 -15.78 -20.16 14.78
CA ARG A 28 -14.90 -19.87 13.65
C ARG A 28 -15.56 -18.93 12.62
N LEU A 29 -15.20 -17.65 12.68
CA LEU A 29 -15.79 -16.56 11.90
C LEU A 29 -14.86 -16.14 10.76
N ALA A 30 -15.35 -16.16 9.52
CA ALA A 30 -14.62 -15.55 8.40
C ALA A 30 -14.95 -14.07 8.29
N ILE A 31 -13.92 -13.23 8.22
CA ILE A 31 -14.06 -11.78 8.19
C ILE A 31 -13.49 -11.24 6.89
N ASP A 32 -14.29 -10.48 6.14
CA ASP A 32 -13.81 -9.64 5.06
C ASP A 32 -12.93 -8.53 5.64
N GLY A 33 -11.62 -8.66 5.42
CA GLY A 33 -10.63 -7.75 5.99
C GLY A 33 -10.78 -6.31 5.49
N HIS A 34 -11.29 -6.10 4.28
CA HIS A 34 -11.51 -4.75 3.76
C HIS A 34 -12.73 -4.08 4.38
N VAL A 35 -13.82 -4.84 4.58
CA VAL A 35 -15.03 -4.33 5.24
C VAL A 35 -14.73 -3.99 6.70
N TRP A 36 -14.02 -4.88 7.39
CA TRP A 36 -13.61 -4.67 8.78
C TRP A 36 -12.70 -3.45 8.95
N LEU A 37 -11.63 -3.33 8.14
CA LEU A 37 -10.74 -2.15 8.19
C LEU A 37 -11.49 -0.86 7.87
N LYS A 38 -12.36 -0.87 6.86
CA LYS A 38 -13.16 0.30 6.51
C LYS A 38 -14.02 0.77 7.68
N GLN A 39 -14.64 -0.15 8.41
CA GLN A 39 -15.44 0.22 9.57
C GLN A 39 -14.60 0.78 10.70
N ILE A 40 -13.41 0.23 10.95
CA ILE A 40 -12.46 0.80 11.90
C ILE A 40 -12.16 2.24 11.52
N ILE A 41 -11.75 2.48 10.27
CA ILE A 41 -11.44 3.83 9.77
C ILE A 41 -12.64 4.79 9.89
N LEU A 42 -13.87 4.32 9.60
CA LEU A 42 -15.09 5.12 9.67
C LEU A 42 -15.56 5.43 11.10
N LYS A 43 -15.20 4.61 12.10
CA LYS A 43 -15.51 4.89 13.52
C LYS A 43 -14.76 6.11 14.05
N PHE A 44 -13.74 6.61 13.36
CA PHE A 44 -13.02 7.80 13.77
C PHE A 44 -13.67 9.08 13.25
N PRO A 45 -13.66 10.16 14.05
CA PRO A 45 -14.01 11.47 13.57
C PRO A 45 -13.01 11.91 12.49
N GLN A 46 -13.34 11.61 11.23
CA GLN A 46 -12.90 12.29 10.02
C GLN A 46 -11.44 12.80 10.09
N ASP A 47 -10.52 11.88 10.38
CA ASP A 47 -9.10 12.15 10.42
C ASP A 47 -8.60 12.32 8.97
N PHE A 48 -8.44 13.57 8.56
CA PHE A 48 -7.93 13.91 7.23
C PHE A 48 -6.39 13.89 7.18
N THR A 49 -5.71 13.46 8.25
CA THR A 49 -4.24 13.44 8.38
C THR A 49 -3.59 12.73 7.20
N THR A 50 -4.05 11.53 6.81
CA THR A 50 -3.47 10.79 5.68
C THR A 50 -3.63 11.53 4.35
N THR A 51 -4.71 12.30 4.18
CA THR A 51 -4.93 13.12 2.98
C THR A 51 -3.93 14.28 2.85
N VAL A 52 -3.49 14.85 3.98
CA VAL A 52 -2.69 16.09 4.00
C VAL A 52 -1.24 15.90 4.46
N MET A 53 -0.92 14.75 5.07
CA MET A 53 0.41 14.40 5.57
C MET A 53 0.97 13.11 4.99
N GLY A 54 0.16 12.29 4.31
CA GLY A 54 0.57 10.94 3.88
C GLY A 54 0.68 9.96 5.06
N GLY A 55 1.21 8.77 4.77
CA GLY A 55 1.40 7.69 5.73
C GLY A 55 0.09 7.09 6.28
N ILE A 56 0.22 6.41 7.42
CA ILE A 56 -0.87 5.70 8.10
C ILE A 56 -1.68 6.62 9.05
N PRO A 57 -2.98 6.37 9.26
CA PRO A 57 -3.75 7.08 10.28
C PRO A 57 -3.16 6.83 11.68
N LEU A 58 -2.93 7.90 12.45
CA LEU A 58 -2.15 7.84 13.70
C LEU A 58 -2.77 6.93 14.78
N SER A 59 -4.09 6.85 14.81
CA SER A 59 -4.82 6.05 15.80
C SER A 59 -5.10 4.61 15.33
N LEU A 60 -4.75 4.24 14.09
CA LEU A 60 -5.18 2.97 13.49
C LEU A 60 -4.73 1.75 14.30
N SER A 61 -3.46 1.72 14.72
CA SER A 61 -2.88 0.59 15.47
C SER A 61 -3.66 0.30 16.76
N VAL A 62 -3.86 1.31 17.61
CA VAL A 62 -4.57 1.18 18.90
C VAL A 62 -5.98 0.63 18.69
N ASN A 63 -6.65 1.01 17.61
CA ASN A 63 -8.01 0.57 17.34
C ASN A 63 -8.09 -0.82 16.73
N ILE A 64 -7.11 -1.22 15.92
CA ILE A 64 -6.96 -2.62 15.50
C ILE A 64 -6.81 -3.50 16.75
N HIS A 65 -5.94 -3.11 17.69
CA HIS A 65 -5.79 -3.84 18.96
C HIS A 65 -7.10 -3.93 19.72
N LYS A 66 -7.82 -2.81 19.89
CA LYS A 66 -9.12 -2.77 20.57
C LYS A 66 -10.16 -3.70 19.94
N GLU A 67 -10.25 -3.76 18.61
CA GLU A 67 -11.19 -4.64 17.92
C GLU A 67 -10.81 -6.12 18.07
N LEU A 68 -9.52 -6.45 18.00
CA LEU A 68 -9.05 -7.81 18.24
C LEU A 68 -9.28 -8.24 19.70
N ASP A 69 -9.13 -7.34 20.67
CA ASP A 69 -9.45 -7.61 22.09
C ASP A 69 -10.94 -7.96 22.26
N TYR A 70 -11.83 -7.33 21.50
CA TYR A 70 -13.25 -7.69 21.52
C TYR A 70 -13.51 -9.08 20.93
N ILE A 71 -12.89 -9.40 19.79
CA ILE A 71 -13.02 -10.74 19.17
C ILE A 71 -12.56 -11.82 20.15
N GLU A 72 -11.41 -11.63 20.80
CA GLU A 72 -10.89 -12.54 21.82
C GLU A 72 -11.81 -12.64 23.04
N LYS A 73 -12.33 -11.49 23.53
CA LYS A 73 -13.25 -11.45 24.69
C LYS A 73 -14.52 -12.26 24.47
N PHE A 74 -15.03 -12.31 23.25
CA PHE A 74 -16.21 -13.11 22.89
C PHE A 74 -15.87 -14.54 22.45
N ASN A 75 -14.60 -14.97 22.58
CA ASN A 75 -14.12 -16.30 22.22
C ASN A 75 -14.46 -16.67 20.77
N ILE A 76 -14.33 -15.68 19.87
CA ILE A 76 -14.51 -15.87 18.42
C ILE A 76 -13.14 -16.22 17.83
N HIS A 77 -13.09 -17.22 16.94
CA HIS A 77 -11.87 -17.61 16.22
C HIS A 77 -11.88 -16.99 14.81
N PRO A 78 -11.20 -15.85 14.57
CA PRO A 78 -11.27 -15.15 13.29
C PRO A 78 -10.38 -15.80 12.23
N ILE A 79 -10.85 -15.84 10.98
CA ILE A 79 -9.98 -15.84 9.80
C ILE A 79 -10.25 -14.58 8.99
N PHE A 80 -9.24 -13.75 8.80
CA PHE A 80 -9.36 -12.57 7.94
C PHE A 80 -9.05 -12.94 6.49
N VAL A 81 -9.91 -12.53 5.57
CA VAL A 81 -9.72 -12.74 4.13
C VAL A 81 -9.57 -11.38 3.46
N PHE A 82 -8.41 -11.16 2.84
CA PHE A 82 -8.12 -9.97 2.05
C PHE A 82 -8.15 -10.30 0.56
N SER A 83 -8.46 -9.33 -0.29
CA SER A 83 -8.38 -9.51 -1.75
C SER A 83 -6.91 -9.52 -2.19
N GLY A 84 -6.61 -10.32 -3.20
CA GLY A 84 -5.35 -10.32 -3.94
C GLY A 84 -5.48 -9.50 -5.23
N LEU A 85 -5.40 -10.19 -6.37
CA LEU A 85 -5.34 -9.53 -7.68
C LEU A 85 -6.69 -8.94 -8.12
N ASN A 86 -6.63 -7.88 -8.92
CA ASN A 86 -7.81 -7.26 -9.49
C ASN A 86 -8.37 -8.10 -10.64
N LEU A 87 -9.69 -8.07 -10.82
CA LEU A 87 -10.36 -8.66 -11.98
C LEU A 87 -10.32 -7.71 -13.16
N ASN A 88 -9.79 -8.12 -14.32
CA ASN A 88 -10.22 -7.52 -15.60
C ASN A 88 -10.05 -5.97 -15.63
N LYS A 89 -10.62 -5.18 -16.53
CA LYS A 89 -11.52 -4.00 -16.30
C LYS A 89 -11.47 -3.26 -17.62
N ASN A 90 -12.63 -3.05 -18.24
CA ASN A 90 -12.71 -2.39 -19.55
C ASN A 90 -12.93 -0.87 -19.42
N GLU A 91 -13.07 -0.38 -18.20
CA GLU A 91 -13.26 1.04 -17.91
C GLU A 91 -11.91 1.74 -17.86
N THR A 92 -11.90 3.03 -18.23
CA THR A 92 -10.70 3.85 -18.09
C THR A 92 -10.26 3.82 -16.62
N PRO A 93 -8.98 3.51 -16.35
CA PRO A 93 -8.44 3.66 -15.01
C PRO A 93 -8.66 5.11 -14.54
N PHE A 94 -8.69 5.34 -13.22
CA PHE A 94 -8.72 6.68 -12.58
C PHE A 94 -10.06 7.42 -12.41
N ILE A 95 -11.22 6.94 -12.91
CA ILE A 95 -12.51 7.67 -12.75
C ILE A 95 -12.79 8.07 -11.30
N ASP A 96 -12.67 7.13 -10.37
CA ASP A 96 -12.91 7.38 -8.94
C ASP A 96 -11.85 8.31 -8.32
N HIS A 97 -10.63 8.30 -8.86
CA HIS A 97 -9.52 9.14 -8.39
C HIS A 97 -9.70 10.60 -8.80
N PHE A 98 -10.26 10.89 -9.98
CA PHE A 98 -10.48 12.28 -10.43
C PHE A 98 -11.42 13.07 -9.51
N ASN A 99 -12.49 12.44 -9.00
CA ASN A 99 -13.42 13.13 -8.09
C ASN A 99 -12.78 13.42 -6.71
N SER A 100 -12.01 12.47 -6.17
CA SER A 100 -11.26 12.66 -4.92
C SER A 100 -10.18 13.74 -5.08
N SER A 101 -9.48 13.72 -6.20
CA SER A 101 -8.47 14.69 -6.62
C SER A 101 -8.98 16.13 -6.55
N GLU A 102 -10.12 16.42 -7.18
CA GLU A 102 -10.65 17.79 -7.24
C GLU A 102 -10.95 18.37 -5.85
N ASN A 103 -11.50 17.56 -4.94
CA ASN A 103 -11.78 17.99 -3.57
C ASN A 103 -10.49 18.21 -2.76
N LYS A 104 -9.44 17.38 -2.94
CA LYS A 104 -8.14 17.64 -2.30
C LYS A 104 -7.57 19.01 -2.70
N LYS A 105 -7.64 19.34 -4.00
CA LYS A 105 -7.18 20.63 -4.53
C LYS A 105 -7.95 21.80 -3.91
N LYS A 106 -9.29 21.73 -3.87
CA LYS A 106 -10.14 22.75 -3.21
C LYS A 106 -9.79 22.91 -1.73
N GLY A 107 -9.44 21.81 -1.05
CA GLY A 107 -8.98 21.83 0.33
C GLY A 107 -7.69 22.64 0.51
N TRP A 108 -6.68 22.41 -0.35
CA TRP A 108 -5.44 23.18 -0.34
C TRP A 108 -5.66 24.66 -0.65
N GLU A 109 -6.45 24.99 -1.68
CA GLU A 109 -6.78 26.38 -2.02
C GLU A 109 -7.50 27.12 -0.88
N ALA A 110 -8.38 26.43 -0.14
CA ALA A 110 -9.06 27.01 1.03
C ALA A 110 -8.08 27.21 2.20
N TYR A 111 -7.19 26.25 2.45
CA TYR A 111 -6.18 26.35 3.50
C TYR A 111 -5.21 27.51 3.24
N GLU A 112 -4.75 27.68 2.00
CA GLU A 112 -3.88 28.77 1.57
C GLU A 112 -4.54 30.16 1.70
N LYS A 113 -5.88 30.22 1.62
CA LYS A 113 -6.68 31.44 1.87
C LYS A 113 -6.97 31.69 3.36
N GLY A 114 -6.41 30.89 4.27
CA GLY A 114 -6.65 31.00 5.70
C GLY A 114 -8.04 30.51 6.14
N GLN A 115 -8.63 29.56 5.41
CA GLN A 115 -9.96 28.99 5.70
C GLN A 115 -9.85 27.50 6.10
N PRO A 116 -9.30 27.18 7.29
CA PRO A 116 -9.00 25.80 7.70
C PRO A 116 -10.24 24.92 7.86
N ASP A 117 -11.37 25.47 8.30
CA ASP A 117 -12.62 24.70 8.47
C ASP A 117 -13.19 24.26 7.11
N LEU A 118 -13.16 25.16 6.12
CA LEU A 118 -13.57 24.85 4.75
C LEU A 118 -12.61 23.82 4.13
N ALA A 119 -11.30 24.01 4.32
CA ALA A 119 -10.29 23.06 3.88
C ALA A 119 -10.53 21.65 4.45
N SER A 120 -10.76 21.57 5.76
CA SER A 120 -11.08 20.33 6.45
C SER A 120 -12.32 19.65 5.85
N SER A 121 -13.39 20.40 5.55
CA SER A 121 -14.59 19.83 4.93
C SER A 121 -14.33 19.16 3.58
N PHE A 122 -13.46 19.75 2.75
CA PHE A 122 -13.05 19.18 1.47
C PHE A 122 -12.14 17.96 1.66
N TRP A 123 -11.14 18.02 2.55
CA TRP A 123 -10.23 16.89 2.77
C TRP A 123 -10.93 15.68 3.37
N LYS A 124 -11.89 15.90 4.27
CA LYS A 124 -12.75 14.86 4.88
C LYS A 124 -13.54 14.05 3.85
N THR A 125 -14.06 14.72 2.83
CA THR A 125 -14.75 14.06 1.70
C THR A 125 -13.79 13.43 0.69
N SER A 126 -12.49 13.73 0.82
CA SER A 126 -11.43 13.21 -0.03
C SER A 126 -10.61 12.10 0.64
N VAL A 127 -10.92 11.75 1.90
CA VAL A 127 -10.23 10.69 2.64
C VAL A 127 -10.43 9.38 1.90
N ASN A 128 -9.36 8.91 1.30
CA ASN A 128 -9.31 7.63 0.63
C ASN A 128 -8.00 6.95 1.07
N VAL A 129 -7.94 6.59 2.36
CA VAL A 129 -6.89 5.71 2.87
C VAL A 129 -6.98 4.42 2.07
N GLN A 130 -5.97 4.15 1.25
CA GLN A 130 -5.96 2.90 0.51
C GLN A 130 -5.68 1.77 1.49
N HIS A 131 -6.40 0.66 1.35
CA HIS A 131 -6.14 -0.50 2.19
C HIS A 131 -4.69 -0.98 2.04
N ALA A 132 -4.13 -0.98 0.82
CA ALA A 132 -2.73 -1.36 0.60
C ALA A 132 -1.74 -0.59 1.48
N ASP A 133 -1.95 0.73 1.65
CA ASP A 133 -1.08 1.59 2.47
C ASP A 133 -1.04 1.22 3.94
N ILE A 134 -2.00 0.44 4.44
CA ILE A 134 -2.12 0.09 5.85
C ILE A 134 -1.97 -1.41 6.12
N LEU A 135 -1.96 -2.25 5.07
CA LEU A 135 -1.89 -3.70 5.22
C LEU A 135 -0.57 -4.15 5.86
N GLY A 136 0.53 -3.44 5.64
CA GLY A 136 1.81 -3.73 6.31
C GLY A 136 1.68 -3.68 7.84
N LEU A 137 1.09 -2.60 8.36
CA LEU A 137 0.78 -2.47 9.79
C LEU A 137 -0.19 -3.56 10.27
N VAL A 138 -1.26 -3.82 9.52
CA VAL A 138 -2.27 -4.82 9.88
C VAL A 138 -1.64 -6.21 10.00
N PHE A 139 -0.83 -6.63 9.04
CA PHE A 139 -0.18 -7.94 9.06
C PHE A 139 0.92 -8.04 10.10
N SER A 140 1.61 -6.94 10.43
CA SER A 140 2.50 -6.91 11.59
C SER A 140 1.73 -7.21 12.88
N ILE A 141 0.61 -6.52 13.12
CA ILE A 141 -0.21 -6.75 14.32
C ILE A 141 -0.79 -8.16 14.33
N PHE A 142 -1.25 -8.66 13.18
CA PHE A 142 -1.77 -10.02 13.08
C PHE A 142 -0.70 -11.07 13.36
N HIS A 143 0.53 -10.86 12.87
CA HIS A 143 1.66 -11.73 13.17
C HIS A 143 1.98 -11.74 14.68
N ASP A 144 2.08 -10.57 15.30
CA ASP A 144 2.40 -10.43 16.72
C ASP A 144 1.34 -11.07 17.64
N ARG A 145 0.07 -11.02 17.21
CA ARG A 145 -1.07 -11.60 17.95
C ARG A 145 -1.47 -13.01 17.49
N ASN A 146 -0.75 -13.62 16.55
CA ASN A 146 -1.09 -14.91 15.94
C ASN A 146 -2.53 -14.97 15.38
N VAL A 147 -2.99 -13.90 14.75
CA VAL A 147 -4.30 -13.82 14.09
C VAL A 147 -4.23 -14.47 12.72
N GLU A 148 -5.14 -15.41 12.46
CA GLU A 148 -5.21 -16.11 11.18
C GLU A 148 -5.71 -15.20 10.05
N PHE A 149 -4.98 -15.17 8.93
CA PHE A 149 -5.43 -14.47 7.72
C PHE A 149 -4.97 -15.19 6.46
N ILE A 150 -5.67 -14.93 5.36
CA ILE A 150 -5.28 -15.32 4.00
C ILE A 150 -5.53 -14.17 3.02
N ARG A 151 -4.73 -14.10 1.97
CA ARG A 151 -5.07 -13.32 0.78
C ARG A 151 -5.71 -14.24 -0.27
N ALA A 152 -6.89 -13.87 -0.75
CA ALA A 152 -7.53 -14.56 -1.86
C ALA A 152 -6.72 -14.38 -3.16
N PRO A 153 -6.77 -15.32 -4.12
CA PRO A 153 -6.13 -15.12 -5.43
C PRO A 153 -6.60 -13.85 -6.13
N TYR A 154 -7.89 -13.55 -6.01
CA TYR A 154 -8.54 -12.34 -6.54
C TYR A 154 -9.42 -11.71 -5.46
N MET A 155 -10.75 -11.76 -5.57
CA MET A 155 -11.64 -11.10 -4.61
C MET A 155 -11.86 -11.93 -3.35
N CYS A 156 -11.78 -11.27 -2.19
CA CYS A 156 -12.08 -11.88 -0.89
C CYS A 156 -13.51 -12.46 -0.81
N SER A 157 -14.50 -11.82 -1.44
CA SER A 157 -15.90 -12.27 -1.44
C SER A 157 -16.05 -13.70 -1.97
N ALA A 158 -15.39 -14.02 -3.08
CA ALA A 158 -15.41 -15.37 -3.64
C ALA A 158 -14.71 -16.39 -2.74
N GLN A 159 -13.59 -16.00 -2.13
CA GLN A 159 -12.87 -16.87 -1.19
C GLN A 159 -13.68 -17.13 0.08
N LEU A 160 -14.37 -16.13 0.61
CA LEU A 160 -15.30 -16.27 1.73
C LEU A 160 -16.43 -17.25 1.39
N ALA A 161 -17.03 -17.10 0.20
CA ALA A 161 -18.05 -18.02 -0.27
C ALA A 161 -17.54 -19.47 -0.40
N TYR A 162 -16.31 -19.66 -0.88
CA TYR A 162 -15.67 -20.97 -0.91
C TYR A 162 -15.52 -21.57 0.50
N LEU A 163 -15.03 -20.78 1.47
CA LEU A 163 -14.84 -21.24 2.86
C LEU A 163 -16.17 -21.65 3.52
N ALA A 164 -17.25 -20.89 3.31
CA ALA A 164 -18.58 -21.27 3.78
C ALA A 164 -19.07 -22.57 3.14
N ASN A 165 -18.99 -22.67 1.81
CA ASN A 165 -19.51 -23.85 1.08
C ASN A 165 -18.71 -25.13 1.35
N LYS A 166 -17.48 -25.01 1.83
CA LYS A 166 -16.67 -26.12 2.32
C LYS A 166 -16.83 -26.40 3.81
N ASN A 167 -17.71 -25.68 4.50
CA ASN A 167 -17.93 -25.76 5.94
C ASN A 167 -16.62 -25.57 6.75
N VAL A 168 -15.69 -24.75 6.23
CA VAL A 168 -14.46 -24.38 6.96
C VAL A 168 -14.78 -23.38 8.08
N VAL A 169 -15.85 -22.60 7.91
CA VAL A 169 -16.25 -21.53 8.82
C VAL A 169 -17.73 -21.65 9.17
N HIS A 170 -18.11 -21.18 10.36
CA HIS A 170 -19.50 -21.25 10.83
C HIS A 170 -20.31 -20.01 10.47
N ALA A 171 -19.66 -18.85 10.33
CA ALA A 171 -20.31 -17.59 9.98
C ALA A 171 -19.38 -16.72 9.12
N ILE A 172 -19.96 -15.78 8.38
CA ILE A 172 -19.22 -14.79 7.59
C ILE A 172 -19.63 -13.37 7.97
N TYR A 173 -18.64 -12.52 8.17
CA TYR A 173 -18.77 -11.08 8.29
C TYR A 173 -18.25 -10.38 7.03
N SER A 174 -19.14 -9.74 6.27
CA SER A 174 -18.78 -9.01 5.03
C SER A 174 -19.86 -7.98 4.69
N ASP A 175 -19.71 -7.27 3.58
CA ASP A 175 -20.76 -6.41 3.06
C ASP A 175 -21.83 -7.22 2.31
N ASN A 176 -22.90 -6.52 1.90
CA ASN A 176 -24.03 -7.17 1.23
C ASN A 176 -23.71 -7.67 -0.19
N GLU A 177 -22.54 -7.38 -0.78
CA GLU A 177 -22.18 -7.84 -2.13
C GLU A 177 -21.86 -9.34 -2.14
N LEU A 178 -21.50 -9.92 -0.99
CA LEU A 178 -21.30 -11.36 -0.82
C LEU A 178 -22.55 -12.18 -1.17
N ILE A 179 -23.75 -11.60 -1.13
CA ILE A 179 -25.02 -12.26 -1.49
C ILE A 179 -25.12 -12.66 -2.97
N LEU A 180 -24.23 -12.12 -3.81
CA LEU A 180 -24.07 -12.53 -5.21
C LEU A 180 -23.56 -13.98 -5.34
N TYR A 181 -22.91 -14.48 -4.28
CA TYR A 181 -22.45 -15.86 -4.17
C TYR A 181 -23.48 -16.72 -3.43
N ASP A 182 -23.34 -18.04 -3.53
CA ASP A 182 -24.22 -19.00 -2.87
C ASP A 182 -23.87 -19.12 -1.38
N VAL A 183 -24.20 -18.06 -0.62
CA VAL A 183 -24.02 -17.94 0.83
C VAL A 183 -25.33 -17.41 1.40
N ASP A 184 -25.95 -18.14 2.32
CA ASP A 184 -27.26 -17.76 2.85
C ASP A 184 -27.18 -16.68 3.93
N HIS A 185 -26.43 -16.93 5.01
CA HIS A 185 -26.38 -16.05 6.17
C HIS A 185 -25.13 -15.16 6.12
N ILE A 186 -25.34 -13.84 6.12
CA ILE A 186 -24.25 -12.86 6.06
C ILE A 186 -24.42 -11.86 7.21
N ILE A 187 -23.43 -11.77 8.09
CA ILE A 187 -23.35 -10.70 9.07
C ILE A 187 -22.88 -9.45 8.34
N THR A 188 -23.63 -8.35 8.46
CA THR A 188 -23.37 -7.10 7.73
C THR A 188 -22.85 -5.98 8.63
N GLU A 189 -23.14 -6.04 9.93
CA GLU A 189 -22.66 -5.08 10.92
C GLU A 189 -22.38 -5.80 12.24
N MET A 190 -21.23 -5.53 12.87
CA MET A 190 -20.90 -5.98 14.23
C MET A 190 -20.65 -4.77 15.14
N ASN A 191 -21.38 -4.69 16.25
CA ASN A 191 -21.14 -3.73 17.31
C ASN A 191 -20.78 -4.45 18.61
N PHE A 192 -19.46 -4.60 18.85
CA PHE A 192 -18.93 -5.20 20.06
C PHE A 192 -19.24 -4.42 21.33
N GLU A 193 -19.45 -3.11 21.25
CA GLU A 193 -19.78 -2.25 22.41
C GLU A 193 -21.22 -2.50 22.87
N ASP A 194 -22.16 -2.62 21.92
CA ASP A 194 -23.56 -2.94 22.20
C ASP A 194 -23.79 -4.45 22.44
N GLY A 195 -22.81 -5.30 22.11
CA GLY A 195 -22.96 -6.76 22.17
C GLY A 195 -23.94 -7.33 21.15
N LEU A 196 -24.14 -6.64 20.02
CA LEU A 196 -25.13 -6.99 18.98
C LEU A 196 -24.49 -7.02 17.59
N PHE A 197 -25.02 -7.87 16.72
CA PHE A 197 -24.71 -7.87 15.28
C PHE A 197 -25.98 -7.93 14.43
N SER A 198 -25.90 -7.37 13.22
CA SER A 198 -26.96 -7.39 12.21
C SER A 198 -26.61 -8.41 11.13
N TRP A 199 -27.60 -9.18 10.64
CA TRP A 199 -27.40 -10.17 9.59
C TRP A 199 -28.60 -10.28 8.65
N ILE A 200 -28.38 -10.88 7.49
CA ILE A 200 -29.38 -11.06 6.42
C ILE A 200 -29.38 -12.52 5.94
N SER A 201 -30.54 -13.02 5.49
CA SER A 201 -30.68 -14.32 4.80
C SER A 201 -30.97 -14.10 3.32
N ARG A 202 -30.11 -14.65 2.47
CA ARG A 202 -30.30 -14.67 1.01
C ARG A 202 -31.59 -15.38 0.63
N ASP A 203 -31.87 -16.52 1.26
CA ASP A 203 -33.06 -17.31 1.00
C ASP A 203 -34.36 -16.54 1.32
N GLU A 204 -34.38 -15.82 2.44
CA GLU A 204 -35.53 -15.00 2.84
C GLU A 204 -35.79 -13.87 1.84
N ILE A 205 -34.72 -13.20 1.39
CA ILE A 205 -34.81 -12.11 0.40
C ILE A 205 -35.37 -12.65 -0.94
N ILE A 206 -34.85 -13.77 -1.43
CA ILE A 206 -35.31 -14.40 -2.69
C ILE A 206 -36.78 -14.82 -2.57
N LYS A 207 -37.17 -15.43 -1.44
CA LYS A 207 -38.57 -15.84 -1.17
C LYS A 207 -39.51 -14.62 -1.10
N TYR A 208 -39.08 -13.54 -0.45
CA TYR A 208 -39.83 -12.29 -0.38
C TYR A 208 -40.05 -11.69 -1.77
N MET A 209 -38.98 -11.65 -2.59
CA MET A 209 -39.00 -11.09 -3.93
C MET A 209 -39.71 -11.97 -4.98
N LYS A 210 -39.92 -13.26 -4.67
CA LYS A 210 -40.54 -14.27 -5.54
C LYS A 210 -39.81 -14.42 -6.89
N VAL A 211 -38.48 -14.41 -6.84
CA VAL A 211 -37.60 -14.54 -8.00
C VAL A 211 -36.77 -15.82 -7.93
N THR A 212 -36.17 -16.24 -9.05
CA THR A 212 -35.18 -17.32 -9.05
C THR A 212 -33.80 -16.81 -8.63
N ASN A 213 -32.86 -17.72 -8.32
CA ASN A 213 -31.46 -17.38 -8.05
C ASN A 213 -30.83 -16.54 -9.18
N GLU A 214 -31.05 -16.93 -10.44
CA GLU A 214 -30.54 -16.21 -11.60
C GLU A 214 -31.13 -14.82 -11.74
N GLN A 215 -32.44 -14.68 -11.52
CA GLN A 215 -33.13 -13.39 -11.53
C GLN A 215 -32.64 -12.49 -10.40
N PHE A 216 -32.38 -13.05 -9.21
CA PHE A 216 -31.86 -12.30 -8.09
C PHE A 216 -30.47 -11.71 -8.37
N ILE A 217 -29.56 -12.50 -8.94
CA ILE A 217 -28.24 -12.02 -9.39
C ILE A 217 -28.40 -10.93 -10.46
N ASP A 218 -29.28 -11.14 -11.44
CA ASP A 218 -29.58 -10.14 -12.47
C ASP A 218 -30.02 -8.81 -11.85
N ILE A 219 -30.93 -8.83 -10.87
CA ILE A 219 -31.42 -7.62 -10.18
C ILE A 219 -30.28 -6.90 -9.45
N CYS A 220 -29.48 -7.64 -8.69
CA CYS A 220 -28.35 -7.08 -7.95
C CYS A 220 -27.36 -6.39 -8.89
N LEU A 221 -26.99 -7.06 -9.99
CA LEU A 221 -26.07 -6.50 -10.99
C LEU A 221 -26.65 -5.27 -11.69
N LEU A 222 -27.91 -5.30 -12.14
CA LEU A 222 -28.55 -4.18 -12.82
C LEU A 222 -28.70 -2.94 -11.91
N SER A 223 -28.93 -3.15 -10.61
CA SER A 223 -29.01 -2.05 -9.64
C SER A 223 -27.67 -1.31 -9.45
N GLY A 224 -26.56 -2.00 -9.69
CA GLY A 224 -25.20 -1.48 -9.56
C GLY A 224 -24.42 -2.13 -8.41
N THR A 225 -23.17 -2.47 -8.68
CA THR A 225 -22.21 -3.11 -7.76
C THR A 225 -20.88 -2.37 -7.81
N ARG A 226 -19.86 -2.84 -7.07
CA ARG A 226 -18.52 -2.25 -7.11
C ARG A 226 -17.87 -2.30 -8.49
N ASN A 227 -18.16 -3.35 -9.26
CA ASN A 227 -17.53 -3.60 -10.55
C ASN A 227 -18.46 -3.38 -11.75
N LEU A 228 -19.70 -2.94 -11.52
CA LEU A 228 -20.68 -2.66 -12.58
C LEU A 228 -21.55 -1.46 -12.19
N SER A 229 -21.55 -0.44 -13.03
CA SER A 229 -22.45 0.70 -12.85
C SER A 229 -23.93 0.32 -12.89
N THR A 230 -24.79 1.13 -12.28
CA THR A 230 -26.24 0.98 -12.37
C THR A 230 -26.71 1.03 -13.82
N LEU A 231 -27.67 0.18 -14.19
CA LEU A 231 -28.26 0.18 -15.52
C LEU A 231 -28.81 1.59 -15.84
N PRO A 232 -28.32 2.27 -16.90
CA PRO A 232 -28.59 3.70 -17.12
C PRO A 232 -30.06 4.10 -17.27
N ILE A 233 -30.95 3.15 -17.59
CA ILE A 233 -32.40 3.39 -17.74
C ILE A 233 -33.16 3.35 -16.41
N LEU A 234 -32.56 2.82 -15.32
CA LEU A 234 -33.17 2.77 -14.00
C LEU A 234 -33.26 4.14 -13.32
N SER A 235 -32.48 5.12 -13.80
CA SER A 235 -32.45 6.48 -13.25
C SER A 235 -33.28 7.45 -14.11
N PRO A 236 -34.60 7.55 -13.94
CA PRO A 236 -35.40 8.57 -14.60
C PRO A 236 -35.20 9.95 -13.93
N LYS A 237 -35.26 11.01 -14.75
CA LYS A 237 -35.23 12.40 -14.31
C LYS A 237 -36.41 12.67 -13.37
N GLY A 238 -36.16 12.82 -12.07
CA GLY A 238 -37.07 13.52 -11.15
C GLY A 238 -37.93 12.71 -10.18
N SER A 239 -37.59 11.48 -9.78
CA SER A 239 -38.31 10.79 -8.70
C SER A 239 -37.40 10.09 -7.68
N THR A 240 -37.60 10.44 -6.40
CA THR A 240 -37.20 9.80 -5.12
C THR A 240 -35.90 8.98 -5.02
N ILE A 241 -35.11 9.30 -3.99
CA ILE A 241 -33.71 8.91 -3.68
C ILE A 241 -33.46 7.39 -3.46
N PHE A 242 -34.41 6.48 -3.70
CA PHE A 242 -34.33 5.08 -3.21
C PHE A 242 -34.74 3.96 -4.20
N SER A 243 -34.82 4.22 -5.51
CA SER A 243 -35.55 3.31 -6.41
C SER A 243 -34.73 2.32 -7.26
N ASP A 244 -33.39 2.42 -7.36
CA ASP A 244 -32.65 1.61 -8.37
C ASP A 244 -32.81 0.09 -8.18
N PHE A 245 -32.71 -0.43 -6.95
CA PHE A 245 -32.88 -1.87 -6.68
C PHE A 245 -34.31 -2.35 -6.94
N ILE A 246 -35.30 -1.56 -6.53
CA ILE A 246 -36.72 -1.86 -6.75
C ILE A 246 -37.06 -1.80 -8.24
N ALA A 247 -36.57 -0.79 -8.97
CA ALA A 247 -36.77 -0.66 -10.40
C ALA A 247 -36.10 -1.80 -11.18
N ALA A 248 -34.90 -2.24 -10.77
CA ALA A 248 -34.28 -3.43 -11.32
C ALA A 248 -35.14 -4.69 -11.07
N TRP A 249 -35.68 -4.85 -9.86
CA TRP A 249 -36.59 -5.94 -9.53
C TRP A 249 -37.86 -5.93 -10.38
N GLU A 250 -38.49 -4.78 -10.56
CA GLU A 250 -39.68 -4.60 -11.42
C GLU A 250 -39.39 -4.93 -12.88
N LEU A 251 -38.27 -4.44 -13.43
CA LEU A 251 -37.87 -4.74 -14.81
C LEU A 251 -37.60 -6.23 -15.01
N VAL A 252 -36.92 -6.90 -14.07
CA VAL A 252 -36.67 -8.34 -14.18
C VAL A 252 -37.96 -9.13 -14.07
N ASN A 253 -38.93 -8.71 -13.26
CA ASN A 253 -40.26 -9.33 -13.23
C ASN A 253 -41.01 -9.18 -14.56
N GLN A 254 -40.89 -8.03 -15.23
CA GLN A 254 -41.53 -7.75 -16.52
C GLN A 254 -40.87 -8.52 -17.67
N HIS A 255 -39.53 -8.52 -17.74
CA HIS A 255 -38.76 -9.07 -18.86
C HIS A 255 -38.18 -10.46 -18.61
N ARG A 256 -38.35 -11.00 -17.40
CA ARG A 256 -37.89 -12.34 -16.93
C ARG A 256 -36.40 -12.54 -16.75
N SER A 257 -35.53 -11.80 -17.44
CA SER A 257 -34.07 -11.87 -17.32
C SER A 257 -33.39 -10.55 -17.71
N ALA A 258 -32.17 -10.32 -17.21
CA ALA A 258 -31.35 -9.20 -17.63
C ALA A 258 -31.02 -9.24 -19.13
N GLN A 259 -30.80 -10.42 -19.71
CA GLN A 259 -30.52 -10.56 -21.14
C GLN A 259 -31.67 -10.00 -22.01
N ASN A 260 -32.91 -10.28 -21.64
CA ASN A 260 -34.09 -9.77 -22.35
C ASN A 260 -34.21 -8.24 -22.22
N ILE A 261 -33.91 -7.69 -21.03
CA ILE A 261 -33.87 -6.24 -20.80
C ILE A 261 -32.81 -5.61 -21.70
N LEU A 262 -31.59 -6.11 -21.66
CA LEU A 262 -30.45 -5.53 -22.38
C LEU A 262 -30.59 -5.65 -23.90
N THR A 263 -31.29 -6.67 -24.39
CA THR A 263 -31.65 -6.80 -25.81
C THR A 263 -32.76 -5.83 -26.20
N THR A 264 -33.78 -5.66 -25.34
CA THR A 264 -34.89 -4.71 -25.58
C THR A 264 -34.40 -3.27 -25.64
N PHE A 265 -33.42 -2.91 -24.80
CA PHE A 265 -32.87 -1.54 -24.72
C PHE A 265 -31.49 -1.41 -25.40
N ALA A 266 -31.15 -2.32 -26.31
CA ALA A 266 -29.84 -2.34 -26.98
C ALA A 266 -29.53 -1.05 -27.75
N ASP A 267 -30.57 -0.39 -28.28
CA ASP A 267 -30.46 0.87 -29.04
C ASP A 267 -30.31 2.11 -28.14
N ASN A 268 -30.34 1.96 -26.81
CA ASN A 268 -30.17 3.09 -25.91
C ASN A 268 -28.72 3.63 -25.99
N PRO A 269 -28.52 4.93 -26.32
CA PRO A 269 -27.18 5.48 -26.51
C PRO A 269 -26.26 5.35 -25.29
N LYS A 270 -26.81 5.41 -24.07
CA LYS A 270 -26.02 5.26 -22.84
C LYS A 270 -25.55 3.82 -22.64
N ILE A 271 -26.41 2.84 -22.94
CA ILE A 271 -26.09 1.41 -22.85
C ILE A 271 -24.98 1.06 -23.86
N GLN A 272 -25.07 1.56 -25.10
CA GLN A 272 -24.05 1.36 -26.13
C GLN A 272 -22.72 2.02 -25.75
N LYS A 273 -22.76 3.30 -25.32
CA LYS A 273 -21.56 4.05 -24.92
C LYS A 273 -20.78 3.36 -23.81
N LEU A 274 -21.49 2.79 -22.83
CA LEU A 274 -20.88 2.08 -21.70
C LEU A 274 -20.51 0.62 -22.01
N ARG A 275 -20.83 0.11 -23.22
CA ARG A 275 -20.73 -1.32 -23.55
C ARG A 275 -21.38 -2.20 -22.48
N TYR A 276 -22.51 -1.73 -21.93
CA TYR A 276 -23.06 -2.23 -20.68
C TYR A 276 -23.39 -3.73 -20.74
N PHE A 277 -23.90 -4.22 -21.87
CA PHE A 277 -24.24 -5.64 -22.02
C PHE A 277 -23.01 -6.56 -21.93
N GLY A 278 -21.90 -6.15 -22.54
CA GLY A 278 -20.63 -6.85 -22.44
C GLY A 278 -20.13 -6.86 -20.99
N ASN A 279 -20.09 -5.69 -20.35
CA ASN A 279 -19.65 -5.57 -18.95
C ASN A 279 -20.54 -6.35 -17.98
N PHE A 280 -21.86 -6.34 -18.15
CA PHE A 280 -22.82 -7.12 -17.36
C PHE A 280 -22.51 -8.61 -17.45
N SER A 281 -22.41 -9.13 -18.67
CA SER A 281 -22.13 -10.56 -18.92
C SER A 281 -20.79 -10.94 -18.30
N ARG A 282 -19.79 -10.06 -18.46
CA ARG A 282 -18.46 -10.23 -17.92
C ARG A 282 -18.46 -10.39 -16.41
N ILE A 283 -19.07 -9.45 -15.69
CA ILE A 283 -19.13 -9.49 -14.21
C ILE A 283 -19.94 -10.69 -13.72
N LYS A 284 -21.05 -11.02 -14.38
CA LYS A 284 -21.84 -12.21 -14.05
C LYS A 284 -21.01 -13.49 -14.15
N TYR A 285 -20.23 -13.65 -15.22
CA TYR A 285 -19.33 -14.80 -15.37
C TYR A 285 -18.13 -14.75 -14.42
N SER A 286 -17.58 -13.57 -14.12
CA SER A 286 -16.53 -13.41 -13.11
C SER A 286 -16.97 -13.83 -11.71
N ILE A 287 -18.26 -13.69 -11.36
CA ILE A 287 -18.81 -14.17 -10.08
C ILE A 287 -18.91 -15.69 -10.09
N LYS A 288 -19.49 -16.27 -11.17
CA LYS A 288 -19.70 -17.72 -11.29
C LYS A 288 -18.40 -18.52 -11.37
N TYR A 289 -17.44 -18.06 -12.16
CA TYR A 289 -16.17 -18.74 -12.43
C TYR A 289 -14.99 -18.08 -11.70
N HIS A 290 -15.27 -17.37 -10.61
CA HIS A 290 -14.23 -16.67 -9.85
C HIS A 290 -13.15 -17.64 -9.39
N MET A 291 -11.88 -17.23 -9.48
CA MET A 291 -10.77 -18.07 -9.05
C MET A 291 -10.57 -17.94 -7.53
N VAL A 292 -10.55 -19.08 -6.85
CA VAL A 292 -10.36 -19.21 -5.40
C VAL A 292 -9.22 -20.18 -5.10
N MET A 293 -8.61 -20.03 -3.93
CA MET A 293 -7.63 -20.98 -3.41
C MET A 293 -8.38 -22.11 -2.71
N ASN A 294 -8.11 -23.35 -3.13
CA ASN A 294 -8.71 -24.53 -2.53
C ASN A 294 -7.93 -25.04 -1.30
N ASP A 295 -8.46 -26.06 -0.65
CA ASP A 295 -7.87 -26.79 0.48
C ASP A 295 -6.49 -27.42 0.19
N GLN A 296 -6.12 -27.58 -1.08
CA GLN A 296 -4.80 -28.05 -1.51
C GLN A 296 -3.82 -26.90 -1.83
N GLY A 297 -4.22 -25.64 -1.62
CA GLY A 297 -3.42 -24.46 -1.97
C GLY A 297 -3.36 -24.17 -3.47
N LEU A 298 -4.23 -24.79 -4.28
CA LEU A 298 -4.29 -24.58 -5.73
C LEU A 298 -5.38 -23.57 -6.10
N THR A 299 -5.10 -22.76 -7.11
CA THR A 299 -6.07 -21.79 -7.62
C THR A 299 -7.00 -22.46 -8.64
N SER A 300 -8.28 -22.52 -8.32
CA SER A 300 -9.33 -23.19 -9.11
C SER A 300 -10.60 -22.34 -9.21
N PRO A 301 -11.43 -22.50 -10.26
CA PRO A 301 -12.70 -21.80 -10.35
C PRO A 301 -13.67 -22.25 -9.26
N LEU A 302 -14.49 -21.33 -8.74
CA LEU A 302 -15.52 -21.60 -7.74
C LEU A 302 -16.58 -22.60 -8.28
N SER A 303 -16.97 -22.43 -9.55
CA SER A 303 -17.87 -23.35 -10.25
C SER A 303 -17.13 -24.61 -10.70
N SER A 304 -17.74 -25.78 -10.49
CA SER A 304 -17.26 -27.06 -11.02
C SER A 304 -17.46 -27.21 -12.54
N GLN A 305 -18.34 -26.41 -13.14
CA GLN A 305 -18.51 -26.34 -14.59
C GLN A 305 -17.30 -25.68 -15.24
N ALA A 306 -16.94 -26.11 -16.45
CA ALA A 306 -15.88 -25.47 -17.21
C ALA A 306 -16.22 -23.99 -17.49
N PRO A 307 -15.24 -23.07 -17.36
CA PRO A 307 -15.42 -21.70 -17.77
C PRO A 307 -15.57 -21.62 -19.30
N PRO A 308 -16.21 -20.55 -19.82
CA PRO A 308 -16.35 -20.38 -21.25
C PRO A 308 -14.99 -20.13 -21.93
N PRO A 309 -14.85 -20.35 -23.25
CA PRO A 309 -13.57 -20.25 -23.96
C PRO A 309 -12.91 -18.87 -23.87
N ASP A 310 -13.70 -17.81 -23.70
CA ASP A 310 -13.33 -16.41 -23.58
C ASP A 310 -13.08 -15.96 -22.13
N ALA A 311 -12.88 -16.89 -21.19
CA ALA A 311 -12.71 -16.55 -19.78
C ALA A 311 -11.52 -15.63 -19.46
N LEU A 312 -10.51 -15.60 -20.33
CA LEU A 312 -9.37 -14.68 -20.23
C LEU A 312 -9.80 -13.21 -20.31
N ASP A 313 -10.87 -12.89 -21.03
CA ASP A 313 -11.38 -11.52 -21.19
C ASP A 313 -11.86 -10.91 -19.86
N PHE A 314 -12.16 -11.76 -18.88
CA PHE A 314 -12.69 -11.34 -17.58
C PHE A 314 -11.86 -11.74 -16.37
N LEU A 315 -11.05 -12.80 -16.45
CA LEU A 315 -10.11 -13.19 -15.39
C LEU A 315 -8.70 -12.61 -15.58
N GLY A 316 -8.32 -12.28 -16.81
CA GLY A 316 -6.96 -11.91 -17.18
C GLY A 316 -6.03 -13.10 -17.31
N ASN A 317 -4.74 -12.82 -17.48
CA ASN A 317 -3.73 -13.86 -17.65
C ASN A 317 -3.61 -14.70 -16.37
N ARG A 318 -3.59 -16.02 -16.51
CA ARG A 318 -3.48 -16.94 -15.37
C ARG A 318 -2.03 -17.19 -15.00
N LEU A 319 -1.64 -16.74 -13.82
CA LEU A 319 -0.33 -17.01 -13.26
C LEU A 319 -0.20 -18.47 -12.78
N PRO A 320 1.03 -19.00 -12.59
CA PRO A 320 1.23 -20.29 -11.95
C PRO A 320 0.64 -20.34 -10.53
N ASN A 321 0.28 -21.53 -10.05
CA ASN A 321 -0.34 -21.69 -8.72
C ASN A 321 0.56 -21.20 -7.58
N GLU A 322 1.88 -21.34 -7.75
CA GLU A 322 2.89 -20.91 -6.80
C GLU A 322 2.78 -19.42 -6.47
N PHE A 323 2.47 -18.57 -7.45
CA PHE A 323 2.31 -17.14 -7.25
C PHE A 323 1.11 -16.83 -6.36
N TYR A 324 -0.04 -17.44 -6.66
CA TYR A 324 -1.24 -17.27 -5.84
C TYR A 324 -1.04 -17.82 -4.44
N TYR A 325 -0.31 -18.94 -4.31
CA TYR A 325 0.01 -19.53 -3.02
C TYR A 325 0.88 -18.58 -2.18
N TYR A 326 2.00 -18.07 -2.72
CA TYR A 326 2.87 -17.14 -2.01
C TYR A 326 2.18 -15.81 -1.69
N LEU A 327 1.32 -15.32 -2.58
CA LEU A 327 0.44 -14.19 -2.30
C LEU A 327 -0.49 -14.48 -1.12
N GLY A 328 -1.15 -15.65 -1.15
CA GLY A 328 -2.11 -16.09 -0.14
C GLY A 328 -1.51 -16.27 1.25
N GLN A 329 -0.26 -16.72 1.32
CA GLN A 329 0.52 -16.85 2.56
C GLN A 329 1.15 -15.54 3.04
N GLY A 330 0.93 -14.43 2.33
CA GLY A 330 1.47 -13.12 2.69
C GLY A 330 2.99 -13.00 2.52
N LEU A 331 3.62 -13.81 1.66
CA LEU A 331 5.04 -13.67 1.34
C LEU A 331 5.30 -12.38 0.52
N ILE A 332 4.42 -12.12 -0.44
CA ILE A 332 4.44 -10.96 -1.35
C ILE A 332 3.14 -10.16 -1.21
N GLY A 333 3.24 -8.84 -1.31
CA GLY A 333 2.14 -7.89 -1.38
C GLY A 333 1.37 -7.97 -2.71
N PRO A 334 0.02 -7.90 -2.71
CA PRO A 334 -0.70 -7.33 -3.83
C PRO A 334 -0.70 -5.81 -3.58
N ASP A 335 -0.03 -5.02 -4.41
CA ASP A 335 -0.03 -3.56 -4.27
C ASP A 335 -1.36 -2.98 -4.79
N VAL A 336 -2.44 -3.30 -4.08
CA VAL A 336 -3.82 -2.94 -4.41
C VAL A 336 -4.09 -1.49 -4.03
N ASN A 337 -3.67 -0.57 -4.90
CA ASN A 337 -4.33 0.72 -5.23
C ASN A 337 -3.45 1.97 -5.37
N TYR A 338 -2.18 1.83 -5.72
CA TYR A 338 -1.49 2.89 -6.47
C TYR A 338 -0.85 2.39 -7.77
N GLY A 339 -1.26 1.20 -8.23
CA GLY A 339 -0.91 0.66 -9.54
C GLY A 339 0.57 0.34 -9.74
N TYR A 340 1.28 0.16 -8.64
CA TYR A 340 2.65 -0.34 -8.61
C TYR A 340 2.70 -1.86 -8.43
N ASP A 341 1.66 -2.58 -8.84
CA ASP A 341 1.56 -4.01 -8.60
C ASP A 341 2.10 -4.78 -9.80
N VAL A 342 3.31 -5.32 -9.61
CA VAL A 342 3.99 -6.23 -10.52
C VAL A 342 3.07 -7.38 -10.95
N MET A 343 2.29 -7.93 -10.01
CA MET A 343 1.40 -9.06 -10.25
C MET A 343 0.16 -8.68 -11.05
N ASN A 344 -0.49 -7.57 -10.70
CA ASN A 344 -1.62 -7.06 -11.50
C ASN A 344 -1.17 -6.70 -12.91
N TYR A 345 0.04 -6.14 -13.08
CA TYR A 345 0.61 -5.95 -14.42
C TYR A 345 0.69 -7.28 -15.19
N LEU A 346 1.22 -8.36 -14.60
CA LEU A 346 1.31 -9.65 -15.29
C LEU A 346 -0.06 -10.23 -15.69
N VAL A 347 -1.12 -9.90 -14.93
CA VAL A 347 -2.50 -10.34 -15.21
C VAL A 347 -3.19 -9.47 -16.27
N HIS A 348 -2.99 -8.15 -16.25
CA HIS A 348 -3.77 -7.18 -17.05
C HIS A 348 -3.00 -6.58 -18.24
N GLY A 349 -1.67 -6.61 -18.23
CA GLY A 349 -0.80 -6.06 -19.27
C GLY A 349 -0.59 -4.55 -19.20
N ASN A 350 -1.19 -3.85 -18.25
CA ASN A 350 -1.06 -2.40 -18.09
C ASN A 350 -0.57 -2.03 -16.69
N TRP A 351 0.40 -1.13 -16.62
CA TRP A 351 0.87 -0.49 -15.40
C TRP A 351 0.14 0.86 -15.24
N ASN A 352 -0.78 0.96 -14.28
CA ASN A 352 -1.58 2.18 -14.12
C ASN A 352 -0.94 3.10 -13.09
N GLU A 353 -0.47 4.27 -13.49
CA GLU A 353 0.11 5.24 -12.56
C GLU A 353 -0.99 6.21 -12.08
N TYR A 354 -1.20 6.28 -10.77
CA TYR A 354 -2.23 7.12 -10.15
C TYR A 354 -1.68 8.47 -9.71
N ALA A 355 -2.58 9.44 -9.51
CA ALA A 355 -2.22 10.77 -9.04
C ALA A 355 -1.48 10.73 -7.68
N PRO A 356 -0.45 11.58 -7.49
CA PRO A 356 0.33 11.63 -6.25
C PRO A 356 -0.51 12.05 -5.03
N LEU A 357 0.06 11.89 -3.81
CA LEU A 357 -0.62 12.25 -2.56
C LEU A 357 -1.05 13.72 -2.53
N CYS A 358 -0.18 14.62 -2.97
CA CYS A 358 -0.45 16.06 -3.09
C CYS A 358 -1.42 16.40 -4.23
N ASN A 359 -1.75 15.43 -5.07
CA ASN A 359 -2.68 15.57 -6.19
C ASN A 359 -2.22 16.61 -7.25
N GLY A 360 -0.96 17.02 -7.20
CA GLY A 360 -0.36 17.97 -8.12
C GLY A 360 0.24 17.27 -9.35
N ASP A 361 0.09 17.93 -10.49
CA ASP A 361 0.90 17.69 -11.69
C ASP A 361 2.10 18.64 -11.58
N PHE A 362 3.28 18.10 -11.27
CA PHE A 362 4.52 18.87 -11.17
C PHE A 362 5.67 18.12 -11.85
N ALA A 363 6.57 18.89 -12.46
CA ALA A 363 7.56 18.37 -13.40
C ALA A 363 8.52 17.36 -12.76
N GLU A 364 8.89 17.58 -11.50
CA GLU A 364 9.79 16.68 -10.78
C GLU A 364 9.19 15.28 -10.56
N TYR A 365 7.87 15.17 -10.36
CA TYR A 365 7.22 13.87 -10.25
C TYR A 365 7.17 13.15 -11.60
N HIS A 366 6.89 13.86 -12.69
CA HIS A 366 6.91 13.27 -14.03
C HIS A 366 8.30 12.77 -14.41
N GLN A 367 9.34 13.57 -14.15
CA GLN A 367 10.71 13.16 -14.37
C GLN A 367 11.07 11.92 -13.53
N LEU A 368 10.62 11.87 -12.28
CA LEU A 368 10.82 10.70 -11.42
C LEU A 368 10.17 9.42 -11.98
N LEU A 369 9.01 9.51 -12.63
CA LEU A 369 8.39 8.36 -13.29
C LEU A 369 9.25 7.82 -14.43
N ASP A 370 9.81 8.72 -15.23
CA ASP A 370 10.74 8.37 -16.32
C ASP A 370 12.03 7.76 -15.76
N ASP A 371 12.60 8.36 -14.72
CA ASP A 371 13.84 7.90 -14.09
C ASP A 371 13.68 6.55 -13.37
N LEU A 372 12.47 6.21 -12.91
CA LEU A 372 12.14 4.90 -12.32
C LEU A 372 11.83 3.82 -13.35
N SER A 373 11.63 4.17 -14.63
CA SER A 373 11.30 3.21 -15.68
C SER A 373 12.32 2.06 -15.80
N PRO A 374 13.65 2.29 -15.78
CA PRO A 374 14.63 1.21 -15.78
C PRO A 374 14.49 0.26 -14.58
N LEU A 375 14.27 0.80 -13.38
CA LEU A 375 14.07 -0.01 -12.17
C LEU A 375 12.81 -0.88 -12.30
N ARG A 376 11.70 -0.34 -12.81
CA ARG A 376 10.46 -1.10 -13.04
C ARG A 376 10.66 -2.24 -14.04
N SER A 377 11.33 -1.99 -15.16
CA SER A 377 11.68 -3.05 -16.13
C SER A 377 12.52 -4.15 -15.49
N GLN A 378 13.47 -3.77 -14.62
CA GLN A 378 14.28 -4.73 -13.88
C GLN A 378 13.44 -5.56 -12.88
N ILE A 379 12.54 -4.94 -12.12
CA ILE A 379 11.63 -5.62 -11.19
C ILE A 379 10.73 -6.62 -11.93
N LEU A 380 10.16 -6.21 -13.06
CA LEU A 380 9.33 -7.07 -13.91
C LEU A 380 10.12 -8.25 -14.49
N TYR A 381 11.37 -8.03 -14.88
CA TYR A 381 12.25 -9.13 -15.28
C TYR A 381 12.44 -10.13 -14.15
N LEU A 382 12.67 -9.66 -12.90
CA LEU A 382 12.84 -10.56 -11.76
C LEU A 382 11.63 -11.44 -11.50
N ALA A 383 10.43 -10.89 -11.68
CA ALA A 383 9.17 -11.61 -11.54
C ALA A 383 8.94 -12.64 -12.67
N THR A 384 9.43 -12.37 -13.87
CA THR A 384 9.15 -13.17 -15.08
C THR A 384 10.27 -14.12 -15.51
N GLN A 385 11.48 -13.98 -14.99
CA GLN A 385 12.65 -14.77 -15.43
C GLN A 385 12.45 -16.30 -15.30
N HIS A 386 11.68 -16.74 -14.31
CA HIS A 386 11.35 -18.15 -14.07
C HIS A 386 10.01 -18.59 -14.70
N LEU A 387 9.32 -17.68 -15.39
CA LEU A 387 8.08 -17.95 -16.11
C LEU A 387 8.32 -18.42 -17.54
N SER A 388 7.24 -18.85 -18.19
CA SER A 388 7.25 -19.20 -19.62
C SER A 388 7.60 -17.99 -20.50
N ASN A 389 8.08 -18.25 -21.72
CA ASN A 389 8.43 -17.19 -22.68
C ASN A 389 7.25 -16.28 -23.04
N TYR A 390 6.01 -16.72 -22.80
CA TYR A 390 4.83 -15.87 -22.93
C TYR A 390 4.93 -14.62 -22.05
N TYR A 391 5.23 -14.79 -20.75
CA TYR A 391 5.31 -13.67 -19.81
C TYR A 391 6.52 -12.77 -20.06
N LYS A 392 7.62 -13.35 -20.58
CA LYS A 392 8.83 -12.60 -20.95
C LYS A 392 8.66 -11.76 -22.22
N GLY A 393 7.64 -12.06 -23.03
CA GLY A 393 7.33 -11.35 -24.27
C GLY A 393 6.16 -10.38 -24.15
N LEU A 394 5.60 -10.19 -22.96
CA LEU A 394 4.54 -9.21 -22.74
C LEU A 394 5.10 -7.80 -22.96
N GLU A 395 4.44 -6.99 -23.76
CA GLU A 395 4.77 -5.57 -23.86
C GLU A 395 4.34 -4.88 -22.56
N VAL A 396 5.25 -4.08 -22.00
CA VAL A 396 4.97 -3.36 -20.77
C VAL A 396 4.44 -1.99 -21.13
N VAL A 397 3.16 -1.74 -20.86
CA VAL A 397 2.52 -0.46 -21.17
C VAL A 397 2.13 0.25 -19.89
N THR A 398 2.62 1.48 -19.70
CA THR A 398 2.24 2.37 -18.61
C THR A 398 1.15 3.33 -19.07
N ILE A 399 0.15 3.53 -18.21
CA ILE A 399 -0.93 4.51 -18.41
C ILE A 399 -0.85 5.51 -17.26
N TYR A 400 -0.68 6.79 -17.57
CA TYR A 400 -0.59 7.85 -16.57
C TYR A 400 -1.94 8.49 -16.29
N TRP A 401 -2.19 8.90 -15.04
CA TRP A 401 -3.43 9.61 -14.67
C TRP A 401 -3.59 10.96 -15.40
N TYR A 402 -2.49 11.64 -15.72
CA TYR A 402 -2.49 12.92 -16.45
C TYR A 402 -2.60 12.72 -17.98
N ASP A 403 -2.33 11.52 -18.48
CA ASP A 403 -2.43 11.16 -19.90
C ASP A 403 -3.07 9.78 -20.10
N PRO A 404 -4.35 9.60 -19.71
CA PRO A 404 -4.99 8.29 -19.66
C PRO A 404 -5.33 7.69 -21.02
N LYS A 405 -5.06 8.42 -22.12
CA LYS A 405 -5.36 8.00 -23.49
C LYS A 405 -4.13 7.50 -24.24
N THR A 406 -2.94 7.70 -23.68
CA THR A 406 -1.68 7.34 -24.31
C THR A 406 -1.07 6.14 -23.61
N HIS A 407 -0.61 5.20 -24.41
CA HIS A 407 0.13 4.03 -23.96
C HIS A 407 1.63 4.33 -24.04
N HIS A 408 2.28 4.32 -22.88
CA HIS A 408 3.72 4.57 -22.76
C HIS A 408 4.44 3.24 -22.61
N SER A 409 5.11 2.77 -23.66
CA SER A 409 5.82 1.48 -23.62
C SER A 409 7.06 1.59 -22.73
N LEU A 410 7.16 0.74 -21.72
CA LEU A 410 8.37 0.52 -20.93
C LEU A 410 9.33 -0.36 -21.75
N ASN A 411 10.63 -0.07 -21.66
CA ASN A 411 11.67 -0.72 -22.46
C ASN A 411 11.56 -2.26 -22.45
N SER A 412 11.83 -2.87 -23.61
CA SER A 412 11.81 -4.31 -23.82
C SER A 412 12.67 -5.06 -22.79
N PHE A 413 12.16 -6.18 -22.29
CA PHE A 413 12.89 -7.10 -21.41
C PHE A 413 14.23 -7.56 -21.98
N SER A 414 14.42 -7.49 -23.31
CA SER A 414 15.66 -7.86 -24.00
C SER A 414 16.87 -7.00 -23.62
N ASP A 415 16.63 -5.76 -23.18
CA ASP A 415 17.70 -4.77 -22.98
C ASP A 415 18.07 -4.62 -21.48
N VAL A 416 17.40 -5.39 -20.62
CA VAL A 416 17.58 -5.34 -19.18
C VAL A 416 18.85 -6.09 -18.77
N GLN A 417 19.89 -5.34 -18.39
CA GLN A 417 21.09 -5.92 -17.79
C GLN A 417 20.84 -6.23 -16.30
N MET A 418 20.91 -7.52 -15.93
CA MET A 418 20.80 -7.97 -14.56
C MET A 418 22.17 -8.10 -13.87
N PRO A 419 22.29 -7.73 -12.59
CA PRO A 419 23.48 -7.98 -11.79
C PRO A 419 23.85 -9.47 -11.68
N LYS A 420 25.11 -9.75 -11.32
CA LYS A 420 25.65 -11.12 -11.27
C LYS A 420 25.03 -11.96 -10.15
N LEU A 421 24.75 -11.40 -8.97
CA LEU A 421 24.12 -12.14 -7.86
C LEU A 421 22.65 -12.47 -8.13
N MET A 422 22.02 -11.75 -9.07
CA MET A 422 20.64 -12.03 -9.50
C MET A 422 20.58 -13.16 -10.52
N THR A 423 21.68 -13.41 -11.23
CA THR A 423 21.77 -14.40 -12.32
C THR A 423 22.54 -15.66 -11.91
N ALA A 424 23.34 -15.59 -10.86
CA ALA A 424 24.06 -16.72 -10.26
C ALA A 424 23.48 -17.04 -8.86
N LYS A 425 23.37 -18.33 -8.51
CA LYS A 425 22.74 -18.82 -7.27
C LYS A 425 23.60 -18.58 -6.03
N TRP A 426 23.90 -17.32 -5.75
CA TRP A 426 24.65 -16.88 -4.56
C TRP A 426 23.76 -16.89 -3.34
N ARG A 427 24.25 -17.40 -2.21
CA ARG A 427 23.45 -17.63 -1.01
C ARG A 427 24.24 -17.50 0.28
N CYS A 428 23.52 -17.17 1.35
CA CYS A 428 24.04 -17.15 2.72
C CYS A 428 23.83 -18.53 3.37
N GLU A 429 24.91 -19.25 3.68
CA GLU A 429 24.85 -20.50 4.45
C GLU A 429 24.67 -20.22 5.94
N GLN A 430 24.12 -21.16 6.71
CA GLN A 430 23.85 -20.95 8.14
C GLN A 430 25.14 -20.62 8.91
N ALA A 431 26.24 -21.32 8.62
CA ALA A 431 27.52 -21.07 9.26
C ALA A 431 28.04 -19.64 9.01
N ASN A 432 27.85 -19.11 7.79
CA ASN A 432 28.24 -17.73 7.46
C ASN A 432 27.34 -16.71 8.16
N LEU A 433 26.05 -17.01 8.29
CA LEU A 433 25.12 -16.17 9.03
C LEU A 433 25.49 -16.10 10.53
N ASP A 434 25.78 -17.25 11.14
CA ASP A 434 26.12 -17.34 12.57
C ASP A 434 27.47 -16.67 12.89
N GLU A 435 28.46 -16.84 12.00
CA GLU A 435 29.76 -16.16 12.10
C GLU A 435 29.59 -14.65 12.00
N GLU A 436 28.78 -14.17 11.06
CA GLU A 436 28.54 -12.75 10.83
C GLU A 436 27.74 -12.10 11.98
N LYS A 437 26.73 -12.80 12.51
CA LYS A 437 26.01 -12.39 13.73
C LYS A 437 26.97 -12.25 14.91
N SER A 438 27.90 -13.20 15.06
CA SER A 438 28.93 -13.16 16.10
C SER A 438 29.90 -11.99 15.92
N ARG A 439 30.32 -11.70 14.68
CA ARG A 439 31.19 -10.56 14.33
C ARG A 439 30.52 -9.22 14.66
N GLN A 440 29.25 -9.07 14.29
CA GLN A 440 28.48 -7.86 14.50
C GLN A 440 27.92 -7.74 15.93
N LYS A 441 28.02 -8.80 16.75
CA LYS A 441 27.45 -8.88 18.10
C LYS A 441 25.94 -8.59 18.12
N THR A 442 25.22 -9.11 17.14
CA THR A 442 23.76 -8.97 17.03
C THR A 442 23.08 -10.34 17.09
N SER A 443 22.06 -10.48 17.94
CA SER A 443 21.27 -11.70 18.07
C SER A 443 19.90 -11.61 17.41
N ASP A 444 19.37 -10.40 17.17
CA ASP A 444 17.92 -10.21 17.19
C ASP A 444 17.28 -10.05 15.80
N LEU A 445 17.98 -9.53 14.79
CA LEU A 445 17.38 -9.39 13.44
C LEU A 445 18.39 -9.29 12.29
N VAL A 446 18.05 -9.93 11.17
CA VAL A 446 18.69 -9.73 9.86
C VAL A 446 17.94 -8.62 9.13
N ASP A 447 18.44 -7.39 9.24
CA ASP A 447 17.88 -6.19 8.63
C ASP A 447 18.83 -5.58 7.57
N LEU A 448 18.48 -4.42 7.02
CA LEU A 448 19.33 -3.71 6.05
C LEU A 448 20.70 -3.32 6.65
N ASN A 449 20.75 -2.91 7.93
CA ASN A 449 22.00 -2.55 8.59
C ASN A 449 22.94 -3.74 8.70
N PHE A 450 22.40 -4.90 9.08
CA PHE A 450 23.12 -6.16 9.11
C PHE A 450 23.66 -6.52 7.72
N ALA A 451 22.83 -6.42 6.67
CA ALA A 451 23.24 -6.75 5.30
C ALA A 451 24.32 -5.80 4.77
N VAL A 452 24.22 -4.49 5.02
CA VAL A 452 25.23 -3.51 4.62
C VAL A 452 26.56 -3.80 5.31
N LYS A 453 26.57 -4.05 6.63
CA LYS A 453 27.79 -4.44 7.36
C LYS A 453 28.35 -5.78 6.90
N ALA A 454 27.48 -6.75 6.59
CA ALA A 454 27.88 -8.07 6.10
C ALA A 454 28.52 -7.99 4.70
N SER A 455 28.22 -6.94 3.92
CA SER A 455 28.87 -6.72 2.63
C SER A 455 30.37 -6.41 2.72
N GLU A 456 30.87 -6.00 3.89
CA GLU A 456 32.30 -5.82 4.15
C GLU A 456 33.03 -7.16 4.39
N SER A 457 32.29 -8.21 4.75
CA SER A 457 32.85 -9.53 5.05
C SER A 457 33.14 -10.33 3.78
N GLN A 458 34.40 -10.73 3.62
CA GLN A 458 34.80 -11.63 2.54
C GLN A 458 34.11 -12.99 2.72
N ASN A 459 33.42 -13.47 1.68
CA ASN A 459 32.71 -14.76 1.63
C ASN A 459 31.39 -14.86 2.41
N PHE A 460 30.76 -13.74 2.79
CA PHE A 460 29.43 -13.78 3.42
C PHE A 460 28.39 -14.48 2.53
N LEU A 461 28.40 -14.18 1.23
CA LEU A 461 27.72 -14.97 0.22
C LEU A 461 28.70 -15.93 -0.46
N LYS A 462 28.25 -17.15 -0.70
CA LYS A 462 28.96 -18.13 -1.54
C LYS A 462 28.14 -18.45 -2.77
N LEU A 463 28.83 -18.62 -3.90
CA LEU A 463 28.25 -19.22 -5.09
C LEU A 463 27.92 -20.69 -4.78
N GLN A 464 26.72 -21.14 -5.14
CA GLN A 464 26.33 -22.54 -5.04
C GLN A 464 27.39 -23.49 -5.63
N SER A 465 27.88 -24.44 -4.83
CA SER A 465 28.64 -25.60 -5.28
C SER A 465 27.77 -26.65 -5.97
N ASP A 466 28.37 -27.67 -6.59
CA ASP A 466 27.64 -28.74 -7.32
C ASP A 466 26.61 -29.50 -6.43
N SER A 467 26.77 -29.47 -5.11
CA SER A 467 25.77 -29.96 -4.14
C SER A 467 24.73 -28.88 -3.79
N PRO A 468 23.42 -29.16 -3.94
CA PRO A 468 22.38 -28.21 -3.57
C PRO A 468 22.21 -28.13 -2.04
N THR A 469 22.82 -27.13 -1.41
CA THR A 469 22.38 -26.65 -0.09
C THR A 469 21.12 -25.82 -0.27
N THR A 470 20.08 -26.10 0.54
CA THR A 470 18.79 -25.41 0.47
C THR A 470 18.73 -24.35 1.57
N LEU A 471 18.17 -23.16 1.28
CA LEU A 471 17.91 -22.16 2.32
C LEU A 471 16.75 -22.60 3.20
N GLU A 472 17.01 -22.84 4.49
CA GLU A 472 16.04 -23.43 5.42
C GLU A 472 15.37 -22.36 6.29
N SER A 473 16.15 -21.48 6.91
CA SER A 473 15.64 -20.47 7.85
C SER A 473 15.17 -19.19 7.16
N SER A 474 14.20 -18.49 7.77
CA SER A 474 13.74 -17.18 7.30
C SER A 474 14.89 -16.18 7.18
N GLU A 475 15.82 -16.20 8.13
CA GLU A 475 16.97 -15.30 8.20
C GLU A 475 17.95 -15.52 7.04
N GLN A 476 18.22 -16.76 6.64
CA GLN A 476 19.06 -17.06 5.48
C GLN A 476 18.46 -16.51 4.18
N ILE A 477 17.13 -16.62 4.03
CA ILE A 477 16.40 -16.12 2.87
C ILE A 477 16.46 -14.61 2.82
N VAL A 478 16.15 -13.95 3.95
CA VAL A 478 16.19 -12.49 4.06
C VAL A 478 17.62 -11.99 3.82
N ALA A 479 18.64 -12.57 4.46
CA ALA A 479 20.04 -12.18 4.24
C ALA A 479 20.44 -12.31 2.76
N THR A 480 20.07 -13.43 2.12
CA THR A 480 20.34 -13.65 0.69
C THR A 480 19.61 -12.63 -0.17
N ALA A 481 18.34 -12.36 0.11
CA ALA A 481 17.53 -11.40 -0.64
C ALA A 481 18.04 -9.96 -0.49
N LEU A 482 18.42 -9.55 0.73
CA LEU A 482 18.95 -8.20 0.98
C LEU A 482 20.29 -7.99 0.29
N MET A 483 21.20 -8.96 0.33
CA MET A 483 22.48 -8.86 -0.40
C MET A 483 22.27 -8.76 -1.92
N ARG A 484 21.35 -9.56 -2.46
CA ARG A 484 20.93 -9.50 -3.87
C ARG A 484 20.33 -8.13 -4.22
N PHE A 485 19.46 -7.61 -3.36
CA PHE A 485 18.88 -6.27 -3.51
C PHE A 485 19.92 -5.15 -3.46
N LEU A 486 20.89 -5.22 -2.55
CA LEU A 486 21.95 -4.23 -2.45
C LEU A 486 22.80 -4.19 -3.72
N GLU A 487 23.12 -5.34 -4.34
CA GLU A 487 23.83 -5.36 -5.63
C GLU A 487 22.93 -4.87 -6.76
N PHE A 488 21.66 -5.26 -6.73
CA PHE A 488 20.65 -4.82 -7.68
C PHE A 488 20.47 -3.30 -7.71
N ARG A 489 20.61 -2.64 -6.56
CA ARG A 489 20.61 -1.17 -6.47
C ARG A 489 21.99 -0.52 -6.70
N GLY A 490 22.99 -1.33 -7.03
CA GLY A 490 24.37 -0.87 -7.22
C GLY A 490 24.96 -0.27 -5.95
N LEU A 491 24.51 -0.69 -4.76
CA LEU A 491 25.08 -0.31 -3.48
C LEU A 491 26.29 -1.18 -3.12
N ILE A 492 26.36 -2.41 -3.63
CA ILE A 492 27.52 -3.29 -3.53
C ILE A 492 27.89 -3.83 -4.92
N ASN A 493 29.17 -4.15 -5.15
CA ASN A 493 29.62 -4.88 -6.35
C ASN A 493 30.41 -6.12 -5.91
N LEU A 494 29.89 -7.33 -6.10
CA LEU A 494 30.66 -8.56 -5.86
C LEU A 494 31.38 -9.00 -7.16
N PRO A 495 32.61 -9.55 -7.10
CA PRO A 495 33.33 -10.03 -5.91
C PRO A 495 34.30 -9.02 -5.26
N GLN A 496 34.39 -7.77 -5.71
CA GLN A 496 35.30 -6.77 -5.14
C GLN A 496 34.71 -5.35 -5.12
N VAL A 497 34.54 -4.85 -3.90
CA VAL A 497 34.40 -3.44 -3.45
C VAL A 497 33.09 -2.71 -3.76
N SER A 498 32.53 -2.17 -2.67
CA SER A 498 31.50 -1.14 -2.56
C SER A 498 31.50 -0.11 -3.69
N SER A 499 30.32 0.21 -4.20
CA SER A 499 30.16 1.32 -5.15
C SER A 499 30.41 2.68 -4.47
N THR A 500 30.45 3.78 -5.23
CA THR A 500 30.54 5.12 -4.65
C THR A 500 29.44 5.37 -3.60
N PHE A 501 28.20 4.94 -3.92
CA PHE A 501 27.07 5.01 -3.00
C PHE A 501 27.20 4.01 -1.84
N GLY A 502 27.73 2.81 -2.08
CA GLY A 502 28.02 1.81 -1.04
C GLY A 502 29.04 2.30 -0.01
N ASN A 503 30.16 2.84 -0.48
CA ASN A 503 31.20 3.44 0.36
C ASN A 503 30.65 4.60 1.18
N THR A 504 29.86 5.45 0.53
CA THR A 504 29.17 6.57 1.16
C THR A 504 28.27 6.09 2.31
N LEU A 505 27.47 5.05 2.08
CA LEU A 505 26.59 4.46 3.09
C LEU A 505 27.38 3.83 4.25
N ILE A 506 28.39 3.01 3.95
CA ILE A 506 29.25 2.37 4.98
C ILE A 506 29.95 3.43 5.83
N ASN A 507 30.50 4.48 5.22
CA ASN A 507 31.15 5.58 5.93
C ASN A 507 30.18 6.33 6.85
N ALA A 508 28.93 6.52 6.42
CA ALA A 508 27.88 7.14 7.23
C ALA A 508 27.56 6.30 8.49
N LEU A 509 27.40 4.98 8.32
CA LEU A 509 27.11 4.06 9.41
C LEU A 509 28.28 3.91 10.39
N ASN A 510 29.52 3.91 9.89
CA ASN A 510 30.71 3.77 10.73
C ASN A 510 31.00 5.01 11.59
N LYS A 511 30.58 6.21 11.14
CA LYS A 511 30.76 7.45 11.91
C LYS A 511 29.98 7.46 13.22
N THR A 512 28.88 6.71 13.31
CA THR A 512 28.01 6.67 14.50
C THR A 512 28.17 5.41 15.34
N ALA A 513 28.86 4.38 14.84
CA ALA A 513 29.16 3.15 15.56
C ALA A 513 29.96 3.32 16.88
N ASN A 514 30.58 4.49 17.11
CA ASN A 514 31.33 4.79 18.33
C ASN A 514 30.46 5.25 19.52
N ALA A 515 29.15 5.44 19.34
CA ALA A 515 28.21 5.68 20.43
C ALA A 515 27.41 4.39 20.67
N ASN A 516 27.54 3.79 21.86
CA ASN A 516 26.83 2.55 22.26
C ASN A 516 25.28 2.67 22.23
N GLU A 517 24.72 3.80 21.81
CA GLU A 517 23.29 4.12 21.74
C GLU A 517 22.85 4.72 20.39
N SER A 518 23.69 4.71 19.34
CA SER A 518 23.33 5.34 18.06
C SER A 518 22.13 4.65 17.41
N ARG A 519 21.14 5.43 16.98
CA ARG A 519 19.93 4.91 16.33
C ARG A 519 20.28 4.36 14.94
N ASN A 520 19.57 3.31 14.51
CA ASN A 520 19.72 2.74 13.16
C ASN A 520 18.85 3.53 12.17
N PHE A 521 19.48 4.20 11.19
CA PHE A 521 18.81 4.94 10.12
C PHE A 521 19.12 4.37 8.73
N THR A 522 19.48 3.09 8.63
CA THR A 522 20.00 2.52 7.38
C THR A 522 18.97 2.58 6.25
N GLU A 523 17.70 2.32 6.56
CA GLU A 523 16.62 2.41 5.58
C GLU A 523 16.45 3.83 5.06
N GLU A 524 16.38 4.82 5.97
CA GLU A 524 16.21 6.23 5.62
C GLU A 524 17.43 6.81 4.90
N LEU A 525 18.65 6.34 5.23
CA LEU A 525 19.87 6.70 4.51
C LEU A 525 19.84 6.18 3.06
N ILE A 526 19.43 4.93 2.84
CA ILE A 526 19.29 4.38 1.49
C ILE A 526 18.25 5.17 0.69
N VAL A 527 17.08 5.45 1.28
CA VAL A 527 16.03 6.26 0.63
C VAL A 527 16.55 7.65 0.28
N ALA A 528 17.22 8.34 1.21
CA ALA A 528 17.78 9.66 0.96
C ALA A 528 18.81 9.66 -0.18
N LEU A 529 19.70 8.67 -0.21
CA LEU A 529 20.71 8.53 -1.27
C LEU A 529 20.08 8.22 -2.63
N GLU A 530 19.03 7.38 -2.69
CA GLU A 530 18.29 7.11 -3.92
C GLU A 530 17.51 8.35 -4.40
N LEU A 531 16.91 9.14 -3.49
CA LEU A 531 16.27 10.41 -3.85
C LEU A 531 17.27 11.46 -4.37
N ILE A 532 18.52 11.45 -3.88
CA ILE A 532 19.60 12.28 -4.44
C ILE A 532 19.99 11.78 -5.82
N ARG A 533 20.14 10.46 -6.00
CA ARG A 533 20.45 9.82 -7.29
C ARG A 533 19.40 10.13 -8.35
N LEU A 534 18.13 10.18 -7.95
CA LEU A 534 16.97 10.52 -8.80
C LEU A 534 16.72 12.03 -8.91
N ASN A 535 17.62 12.87 -8.36
CA ASN A 535 17.51 14.34 -8.38
C ASN A 535 16.18 14.90 -7.83
N VAL A 536 15.59 14.23 -6.83
CA VAL A 536 14.35 14.65 -6.15
C VAL A 536 14.65 15.38 -4.85
N LEU A 537 15.69 14.94 -4.12
CA LEU A 537 16.11 15.53 -2.85
C LEU A 537 17.14 16.64 -3.09
N HIS A 538 16.66 17.87 -3.16
CA HIS A 538 17.47 19.08 -3.33
C HIS A 538 16.92 20.26 -2.50
N ASN A 539 17.57 21.43 -2.58
CA ASN A 539 17.20 22.66 -1.86
C ASN A 539 16.31 23.63 -2.68
N ASN A 540 16.19 23.43 -3.99
CA ASN A 540 15.34 24.25 -4.88
C ASN A 540 13.83 24.04 -4.65
N PRO A 541 12.98 25.06 -4.90
CA PRO A 541 11.53 24.88 -4.98
C PRO A 541 11.15 23.90 -6.11
N TYR A 542 9.96 23.29 -6.02
CA TYR A 542 9.42 22.47 -7.11
C TYR A 542 8.68 23.33 -8.13
N SER A 543 8.39 22.77 -9.32
CA SER A 543 7.83 23.51 -10.46
C SER A 543 6.52 24.24 -10.16
N ASN A 544 5.73 23.71 -9.23
CA ASN A 544 4.53 24.39 -8.73
C ASN A 544 4.88 25.18 -7.47
N GLU A 545 4.81 26.50 -7.55
CA GLU A 545 5.02 27.37 -6.40
C GLU A 545 3.79 27.35 -5.49
N TYR A 546 3.93 26.71 -4.32
CA TYR A 546 2.93 26.77 -3.26
C TYR A 546 3.38 27.74 -2.16
N PRO A 547 2.46 28.44 -1.48
CA PRO A 547 2.80 29.29 -0.35
C PRO A 547 3.60 28.56 0.74
N GLU A 548 4.63 29.21 1.28
CA GLU A 548 5.46 28.69 2.37
C GLU A 548 5.27 29.49 3.67
N PRO A 549 4.08 29.47 4.29
CA PRO A 549 3.79 30.29 5.47
C PRO A 549 4.72 29.95 6.65
N LEU A 550 5.12 28.68 6.77
CA LEU A 550 6.04 28.22 7.82
C LEU A 550 7.47 28.74 7.65
N LEU A 551 7.86 29.26 6.48
CA LEU A 551 9.18 29.89 6.26
C LEU A 551 9.11 31.43 6.23
N SER A 552 7.95 32.03 6.53
CA SER A 552 7.75 33.48 6.42
C SER A 552 8.69 34.32 7.30
N SER A 553 9.15 33.78 8.43
CA SER A 553 10.11 34.43 9.33
C SER A 553 11.58 34.25 8.91
N ILE A 554 11.87 33.36 7.95
CA ILE A 554 13.23 33.06 7.49
C ILE A 554 13.56 33.95 6.28
N PRO A 555 14.72 34.63 6.24
CA PRO A 555 15.15 35.43 5.09
C PRO A 555 15.16 34.60 3.79
N GLU A 556 14.80 35.23 2.66
CA GLU A 556 14.65 34.53 1.38
C GLU A 556 15.90 33.74 0.95
N GLU A 557 17.09 34.32 1.18
CA GLU A 557 18.39 33.72 0.89
C GLU A 557 18.68 32.47 1.73
N GLU A 558 18.07 32.35 2.91
CA GLU A 558 18.28 31.24 3.84
C GLU A 558 17.22 30.12 3.69
N LYS A 559 16.10 30.40 3.00
CA LYS A 559 14.99 29.42 2.85
C LYS A 559 15.43 28.12 2.19
N GLN A 560 16.39 28.17 1.27
CA GLN A 560 16.93 26.97 0.62
C GLN A 560 17.51 25.96 1.63
N HIS A 561 18.19 26.44 2.68
CA HIS A 561 18.74 25.56 3.72
C HIS A 561 17.62 24.91 4.53
N ALA A 562 16.61 25.70 4.92
CA ALA A 562 15.44 25.18 5.63
C ALA A 562 14.66 24.14 4.80
N ARG A 563 14.48 24.37 3.49
CA ARG A 563 13.84 23.40 2.59
C ARG A 563 14.61 22.08 2.53
N LEU A 564 15.93 22.13 2.37
CA LEU A 564 16.76 20.92 2.34
C LEU A 564 16.65 20.13 3.66
N ILE A 565 16.84 20.81 4.79
CA ILE A 565 16.79 20.18 6.12
C ILE A 565 15.42 19.56 6.39
N THR A 566 14.35 20.28 6.09
CA THR A 566 12.99 19.80 6.35
C THR A 566 12.60 18.63 5.44
N ARG A 567 13.03 18.61 4.17
CA ARG A 567 12.88 17.45 3.28
C ARG A 567 13.61 16.23 3.83
N VAL A 568 14.90 16.37 4.17
CA VAL A 568 15.70 15.28 4.75
C VAL A 568 15.05 14.73 6.01
N LEU A 569 14.74 15.58 6.99
CA LEU A 569 14.23 15.13 8.28
C LEU A 569 12.80 14.58 8.20
N SER A 570 12.02 14.95 7.18
CA SER A 570 10.69 14.38 6.94
C SER A 570 10.72 12.88 6.57
N LEU A 571 11.88 12.31 6.24
CA LEU A 571 12.03 10.87 6.01
C LEU A 571 11.95 10.04 7.30
N LEU A 572 12.06 10.68 8.47
CA LEU A 572 11.96 10.00 9.75
C LEU A 572 10.52 9.99 10.27
N PRO A 573 10.07 8.87 10.89
CA PRO A 573 8.81 8.84 11.61
C PRO A 573 8.92 9.60 12.94
N VAL A 574 7.80 10.20 13.36
CA VAL A 574 7.60 10.80 14.69
C VAL A 574 6.83 9.82 15.57
N THR A 575 7.13 9.78 16.86
CA THR A 575 6.32 9.06 17.83
C THR A 575 5.07 9.85 18.20
N PHE A 576 3.89 9.29 17.96
CA PHE A 576 2.61 9.95 18.27
C PHE A 576 1.93 9.35 19.50
N SER A 577 1.16 10.19 20.19
CA SER A 577 0.06 9.74 21.03
C SER A 577 -1.11 9.25 20.17
N SER A 578 -2.06 8.53 20.75
CA SER A 578 -3.25 8.02 20.03
C SER A 578 -4.25 9.12 19.59
N ALA A 579 -3.87 10.39 19.69
CA ALA A 579 -4.68 11.54 19.28
C ALA A 579 -4.51 11.86 17.79
N PRO A 580 -5.55 12.39 17.12
CA PRO A 580 -5.43 12.87 15.74
C PRO A 580 -4.40 14.01 15.64
N TRP A 581 -3.88 14.27 14.45
CA TRP A 581 -2.95 15.38 14.24
C TRP A 581 -3.62 16.73 14.53
N VAL A 582 -2.96 17.53 15.37
CA VAL A 582 -3.30 18.92 15.61
C VAL A 582 -2.03 19.72 15.37
N GLY A 583 -1.99 20.44 14.26
CA GLY A 583 -0.83 21.21 13.84
C GLY A 583 -1.00 21.74 12.42
N PRO A 584 -0.11 22.65 11.97
CA PRO A 584 -0.08 23.07 10.58
C PRO A 584 0.19 21.90 9.65
N VAL A 585 -0.19 22.05 8.38
CA VAL A 585 0.15 21.13 7.29
C VAL A 585 0.94 21.89 6.22
N ASP A 586 1.76 21.18 5.45
CA ASP A 586 2.68 21.77 4.48
C ASP A 586 2.57 21.09 3.11
N HIS A 587 2.06 21.84 2.13
CA HIS A 587 1.80 21.33 0.78
C HIS A 587 3.10 20.95 0.04
N ASN A 588 4.16 21.75 0.20
CA ASN A 588 5.46 21.48 -0.42
C ASN A 588 6.09 20.18 0.10
N LEU A 589 6.00 19.93 1.41
CA LEU A 589 6.44 18.66 1.99
C LEU A 589 5.59 17.49 1.51
N LEU A 590 4.27 17.67 1.31
CA LEU A 590 3.42 16.62 0.75
C LEU A 590 3.78 16.29 -0.71
N CYS A 591 4.20 17.28 -1.50
CA CYS A 591 4.74 17.04 -2.84
C CYS A 591 6.01 16.18 -2.78
N PHE A 592 6.95 16.52 -1.90
CA PHE A 592 8.15 15.71 -1.68
C PHE A 592 7.78 14.28 -1.22
N HIS A 593 6.84 14.14 -0.28
CA HIS A 593 6.37 12.84 0.22
C HIS A 593 5.63 12.01 -0.83
N SER A 594 5.05 12.64 -1.85
CA SER A 594 4.51 11.91 -2.99
C SER A 594 5.61 11.16 -3.75
N CYS A 595 6.78 11.81 -3.94
CA CYS A 595 7.96 11.17 -4.52
C CYS A 595 8.55 10.10 -3.59
N VAL A 596 8.59 10.36 -2.28
CA VAL A 596 9.05 9.38 -1.28
C VAL A 596 8.21 8.10 -1.34
N LYS A 597 6.89 8.22 -1.29
CA LYS A 597 5.97 7.07 -1.38
C LYS A 597 6.16 6.25 -2.66
N LEU A 598 6.29 6.94 -3.79
CA LEU A 598 6.56 6.31 -5.08
C LEU A 598 7.87 5.49 -5.04
N LEU A 599 8.95 6.07 -4.50
CA LEU A 599 10.23 5.37 -4.36
C LEU A 599 10.13 4.17 -3.40
N TYR A 600 9.55 4.35 -2.21
CA TYR A 600 9.35 3.27 -1.22
C TYR A 600 8.65 2.07 -1.86
N THR A 601 7.59 2.32 -2.63
CA THR A 601 6.84 1.25 -3.28
C THR A 601 7.69 0.49 -4.30
N ASN A 602 8.51 1.19 -5.10
CA ASN A 602 9.38 0.54 -6.09
C ASN A 602 10.53 -0.23 -5.40
N LEU A 603 11.09 0.29 -4.30
CA LEU A 603 12.11 -0.42 -3.52
C LEU A 603 11.52 -1.66 -2.83
N ARG A 604 10.31 -1.57 -2.27
CA ARG A 604 9.59 -2.71 -1.69
C ARG A 604 9.37 -3.80 -2.73
N ASN A 605 8.86 -3.44 -3.91
CA ASN A 605 8.67 -4.35 -5.03
C ASN A 605 9.98 -5.02 -5.46
N ALA A 606 11.10 -4.29 -5.49
CA ALA A 606 12.40 -4.88 -5.84
C ALA A 606 12.85 -5.96 -4.84
N VAL A 607 12.68 -5.72 -3.53
CA VAL A 607 13.04 -6.73 -2.51
C VAL A 607 12.07 -7.91 -2.55
N GLU A 608 10.77 -7.68 -2.66
CA GLU A 608 9.77 -8.75 -2.73
C GLU A 608 9.95 -9.62 -3.98
N MET A 609 10.23 -9.03 -5.15
CA MET A 609 10.49 -9.80 -6.37
C MET A 609 11.82 -10.56 -6.30
N THR A 610 12.79 -10.06 -5.52
CA THR A 610 14.03 -10.80 -5.22
C THR A 610 13.72 -12.05 -4.38
N VAL A 611 12.90 -11.92 -3.33
CA VAL A 611 12.44 -13.05 -2.52
C VAL A 611 11.62 -14.02 -3.37
N LEU A 612 10.66 -13.53 -4.16
CA LEU A 612 9.86 -14.35 -5.05
C LEU A 612 10.73 -15.15 -6.02
N SER A 613 11.78 -14.54 -6.58
CA SER A 613 12.75 -15.23 -7.43
C SER A 613 13.44 -16.39 -6.72
N ILE A 614 13.85 -16.23 -5.45
CA ILE A 614 14.45 -17.31 -4.62
C ILE A 614 13.48 -18.49 -4.44
N PHE A 615 12.18 -18.20 -4.28
CA PHE A 615 11.15 -19.24 -4.13
C PHE A 615 10.86 -19.94 -5.46
N LEU A 616 10.73 -19.20 -6.55
CA LEU A 616 10.46 -19.74 -7.88
C LEU A 616 11.65 -20.55 -8.45
N SER A 617 12.88 -20.16 -8.10
CA SER A 617 14.10 -20.89 -8.46
C SER A 617 14.34 -22.14 -7.59
N LYS A 618 13.49 -22.38 -6.58
CA LYS A 618 13.57 -23.49 -5.62
C LYS A 618 14.90 -23.52 -4.85
N GLU A 619 15.46 -22.36 -4.56
CA GLU A 619 16.70 -22.23 -3.77
C GLU A 619 16.46 -22.41 -2.26
N CYS A 620 15.20 -22.32 -1.82
CA CYS A 620 14.79 -22.48 -0.42
C CYS A 620 13.83 -23.66 -0.22
N LYS A 621 13.67 -24.09 1.04
CA LYS A 621 12.71 -25.13 1.42
C LYS A 621 11.29 -24.58 1.22
N LEU A 622 10.53 -25.17 0.31
CA LEU A 622 9.21 -24.64 -0.05
C LEU A 622 8.16 -24.90 1.02
N GLU A 623 8.19 -26.03 1.72
CA GLU A 623 7.27 -26.34 2.82
C GLU A 623 7.69 -25.60 4.10
N ARG A 624 6.92 -24.59 4.48
CA ARG A 624 7.18 -23.73 5.64
C ARG A 624 5.92 -23.04 6.15
N SER A 625 5.99 -22.46 7.35
CA SER A 625 4.88 -21.74 8.00
C SER A 625 5.20 -20.27 8.30
N ASP A 626 6.39 -19.79 7.89
CA ASP A 626 6.95 -18.50 8.25
C ASP A 626 6.99 -17.50 7.07
N TYR A 627 6.13 -17.68 6.06
CA TYR A 627 6.08 -16.80 4.88
C TYR A 627 5.82 -15.32 5.23
N THR A 628 4.81 -15.05 6.07
CA THR A 628 4.51 -13.69 6.53
C THR A 628 5.67 -13.10 7.32
N LYS A 629 6.33 -13.91 8.16
CA LYS A 629 7.52 -13.48 8.92
C LYS A 629 8.63 -13.04 7.96
N ILE A 630 8.91 -13.80 6.90
CA ILE A 630 9.89 -13.42 5.88
C ILE A 630 9.51 -12.06 5.29
N SER A 631 8.24 -11.85 4.91
CA SER A 631 7.77 -10.58 4.34
C SER A 631 7.92 -9.39 5.29
N LEU A 632 7.62 -9.57 6.58
CA LEU A 632 7.73 -8.54 7.62
C LEU A 632 9.19 -8.20 7.98
N MET A 633 10.13 -9.12 7.76
CA MET A 633 11.57 -8.86 7.92
C MET A 633 12.16 -8.04 6.76
N LEU A 634 11.45 -7.92 5.63
CA LEU A 634 11.92 -7.12 4.49
C LEU A 634 11.71 -5.62 4.77
N PRO A 635 12.63 -4.74 4.32
CA PRO A 635 12.55 -3.30 4.50
C PRO A 635 11.46 -2.65 3.62
N PHE A 636 11.33 -1.32 3.77
CA PHE A 636 10.44 -0.46 2.97
C PHE A 636 8.97 -0.85 3.09
N LEU A 637 8.55 -1.40 4.24
CA LEU A 637 7.18 -1.83 4.46
C LEU A 637 6.22 -0.64 4.56
N GLN A 638 6.67 0.49 5.11
CA GLN A 638 5.87 1.68 5.33
C GLN A 638 6.74 2.94 5.32
N GLU A 639 6.33 3.96 4.56
CA GLU A 639 6.92 5.29 4.56
C GLU A 639 6.48 6.15 5.75
N SER A 640 7.32 7.12 6.14
CA SER A 640 6.96 8.16 7.10
C SER A 640 5.92 9.15 6.54
N ASN A 641 5.26 9.89 7.43
CA ASN A 641 4.42 11.04 7.04
C ASN A 641 5.21 12.36 7.17
N THR A 642 4.60 13.47 6.75
CA THR A 642 5.26 14.79 6.76
C THR A 642 5.51 15.40 8.15
N ALA A 643 5.09 14.74 9.24
CA ALA A 643 5.07 15.33 10.58
C ALA A 643 6.46 15.80 11.06
N MET A 644 7.50 14.98 10.90
CA MET A 644 8.86 15.38 11.32
C MET A 644 9.32 16.61 10.55
N GLY A 645 9.07 16.64 9.24
CA GLY A 645 9.37 17.79 8.40
C GLY A 645 8.67 19.06 8.86
N VAL A 646 7.36 18.98 9.14
CA VAL A 646 6.56 20.11 9.65
C VAL A 646 7.03 20.57 11.02
N LEU A 647 7.33 19.64 11.93
CA LEU A 647 7.86 19.91 13.26
C LEU A 647 9.17 20.68 13.18
N VAL A 648 10.14 20.18 12.41
CA VAL A 648 11.43 20.84 12.19
C VAL A 648 11.24 22.18 11.50
N LYS A 649 10.38 22.27 10.49
CA LYS A 649 10.12 23.53 9.78
C LYS A 649 9.59 24.61 10.72
N THR A 650 8.69 24.24 11.62
CA THR A 650 8.15 25.12 12.66
C THR A 650 9.19 25.49 13.72
N TYR A 651 10.08 24.56 14.07
CA TYR A 651 11.21 24.85 14.95
C TYR A 651 12.18 25.86 14.31
N LEU A 652 12.60 25.63 13.06
CA LEU A 652 13.55 26.50 12.34
C LEU A 652 12.99 27.91 12.09
N SER A 653 11.67 28.05 11.93
CA SER A 653 11.04 29.36 11.74
C SER A 653 10.97 30.18 13.03
N LYS A 654 10.99 29.50 14.19
CA LYS A 654 11.02 30.15 15.50
C LYS A 654 12.43 30.35 16.04
N VAL A 655 13.39 29.52 15.63
CA VAL A 655 14.78 29.64 16.09
C VAL A 655 15.57 30.63 15.23
N ASN A 656 16.03 31.72 15.86
CA ASN A 656 17.02 32.62 15.29
C ASN A 656 18.39 32.41 15.96
N SER A 657 19.48 32.72 15.24
CA SER A 657 20.87 32.61 15.70
C SER A 657 21.18 33.43 16.96
N ASN A 658 20.36 34.44 17.27
CA ASN A 658 20.51 35.32 18.43
C ASN A 658 19.69 34.89 19.66
N LEU A 659 18.96 33.78 19.62
CA LEU A 659 18.20 33.30 20.78
C LEU A 659 19.14 32.75 21.86
N SER A 660 18.91 33.13 23.11
CA SER A 660 19.61 32.54 24.25
C SER A 660 19.23 31.07 24.43
N GLU A 661 20.13 30.30 25.05
CA GLU A 661 19.89 28.87 25.33
C GLU A 661 18.65 28.64 26.19
N SER A 662 18.36 29.55 27.13
CA SER A 662 17.13 29.54 27.92
C SER A 662 15.86 29.66 27.06
N SER A 663 15.89 30.46 26.00
CA SER A 663 14.76 30.66 25.09
C SER A 663 14.59 29.49 24.15
N LYS A 664 15.68 28.87 23.68
CA LYS A 664 15.64 27.60 22.95
C LYS A 664 15.02 26.49 23.82
N ASN A 665 15.39 26.44 25.11
CA ASN A 665 14.83 25.49 26.06
C ASN A 665 13.32 25.68 26.25
N SER A 666 12.86 26.92 26.38
CA SER A 666 11.43 27.23 26.47
C SER A 666 10.65 26.82 25.20
N LEU A 667 11.27 26.99 24.02
CA LEU A 667 10.64 26.67 22.73
C LEU A 667 10.28 25.18 22.63
N TYR A 668 11.21 24.27 22.90
CA TYR A 668 10.94 22.84 22.81
C TYR A 668 10.22 22.26 24.03
N ALA A 669 10.35 22.87 25.22
CA ALA A 669 9.71 22.39 26.44
C ALA A 669 8.24 22.83 26.57
N GLU A 670 7.87 24.00 26.03
CA GLU A 670 6.53 24.56 26.23
C GLU A 670 5.80 24.93 24.95
N GLU A 671 6.44 25.62 24.01
CA GLU A 671 5.74 26.14 22.83
C GLU A 671 5.43 25.07 21.79
N LEU A 672 6.41 24.24 21.42
CA LEU A 672 6.20 23.17 20.44
C LEU A 672 5.22 22.10 20.95
N PRO A 673 5.26 21.66 22.22
CA PRO A 673 4.26 20.71 22.74
C PRO A 673 2.82 21.26 22.71
N LYS A 674 2.63 22.58 22.85
CA LYS A 674 1.31 23.21 22.69
C LYS A 674 0.83 23.23 21.24
N LEU A 675 1.75 23.38 20.29
CA LEU A 675 1.45 23.38 18.85
C LEU A 675 1.25 21.98 18.27
N PHE A 676 1.93 20.98 18.83
CA PHE A 676 1.90 19.59 18.39
C PHE A 676 1.58 18.66 19.57
N PRO A 677 0.38 18.75 20.16
CA PRO A 677 0.01 17.95 21.34
C PRO A 677 0.01 16.45 21.05
N SER A 678 -0.12 16.06 19.78
CA SER A 678 -0.12 14.66 19.36
C SER A 678 1.28 14.05 19.34
N CYS A 679 2.36 14.84 19.30
CA CYS A 679 3.74 14.35 19.27
C CYS A 679 4.26 14.05 20.67
N TYR A 680 4.85 12.88 20.86
CA TYR A 680 5.48 12.48 22.11
C TYR A 680 6.94 12.94 22.16
N ASN A 681 7.39 13.52 23.28
CA ASN A 681 8.78 13.93 23.54
C ASN A 681 9.48 14.65 22.35
N ILE A 682 8.99 15.85 22.02
CA ILE A 682 9.48 16.66 20.89
C ILE A 682 11.01 16.88 20.92
N LYS A 683 11.61 17.06 22.10
CA LYS A 683 13.06 17.25 22.22
C LYS A 683 13.82 16.05 21.65
N ASN A 684 13.45 14.84 22.08
CA ASN A 684 14.07 13.60 21.61
C ASN A 684 13.85 13.38 20.11
N GLU A 685 12.69 13.76 19.58
CA GLU A 685 12.41 13.69 18.14
C GLU A 685 13.28 14.65 17.33
N LEU A 686 13.54 15.86 17.83
CA LEU A 686 14.48 16.82 17.22
C LEU A 686 15.93 16.32 17.29
N GLU A 687 16.36 15.78 18.43
CA GLU A 687 17.70 15.18 18.59
C GLU A 687 17.90 14.01 17.63
N LYS A 688 16.89 13.14 17.50
CA LYS A 688 16.86 12.05 16.49
C LYS A 688 17.02 12.60 15.08
N GLY A 689 16.30 13.68 14.74
CA GLY A 689 16.43 14.36 13.47
C GLY A 689 17.85 14.86 13.22
N PHE A 690 18.45 15.56 14.18
CA PHE A 690 19.81 16.08 14.03
C PHE A 690 20.87 14.98 13.91
N GLU A 691 20.72 13.87 14.65
CA GLU A 691 21.58 12.70 14.52
C GLU A 691 21.54 12.12 13.09
N PHE A 692 20.35 12.00 12.50
CA PHE A 692 20.19 11.55 11.12
C PHE A 692 20.77 12.55 10.10
N TRP A 693 20.56 13.86 10.31
CA TRP A 693 21.16 14.89 9.46
C TRP A 693 22.69 14.78 9.43
N ASP A 694 23.31 14.57 10.59
CA ASP A 694 24.77 14.45 10.70
C ASP A 694 25.29 13.22 9.96
N GLN A 695 24.59 12.09 10.07
CA GLN A 695 24.90 10.87 9.33
C GLN A 695 24.78 11.07 7.82
N LEU A 696 23.67 11.65 7.35
CA LEU A 696 23.46 11.86 5.92
C LEU A 696 24.42 12.91 5.35
N THR A 697 24.68 14.00 6.07
CA THR A 697 25.64 15.03 5.65
C THR A 697 27.04 14.44 5.52
N ALA A 698 27.46 13.61 6.48
CA ALA A 698 28.70 12.87 6.38
C ALA A 698 28.77 11.95 5.16
N ALA A 699 27.64 11.33 4.78
CA ALA A 699 27.54 10.52 3.57
C ALA A 699 27.65 11.37 2.30
N VAL A 700 26.80 12.39 2.15
CA VAL A 700 26.72 13.20 0.92
C VAL A 700 28.01 13.98 0.67
N THR A 701 28.74 14.36 1.73
CA THR A 701 30.04 15.02 1.58
C THR A 701 31.15 14.11 1.04
N THR A 702 31.01 12.78 1.08
CA THR A 702 31.96 11.83 0.45
C THR A 702 31.65 11.53 -1.02
N LEU A 703 30.57 12.08 -1.59
CA LEU A 703 30.30 11.98 -3.02
C LEU A 703 31.25 12.90 -3.78
N GLU A 704 32.41 12.38 -4.19
CA GLU A 704 33.50 13.15 -4.84
C GLU A 704 33.29 13.40 -6.35
N SER A 705 32.15 13.02 -6.93
CA SER A 705 31.90 13.19 -8.37
C SER A 705 31.44 14.61 -8.73
N SER A 706 31.76 15.06 -9.96
CA SER A 706 31.30 16.35 -10.49
C SER A 706 29.77 16.46 -10.51
N GLU A 707 29.08 15.35 -10.69
CA GLU A 707 27.61 15.24 -10.72
C GLU A 707 26.97 15.63 -9.39
N TYR A 708 27.56 15.21 -8.25
CA TYR A 708 26.99 15.46 -6.91
C TYR A 708 27.63 16.65 -6.18
N SER A 709 28.52 17.39 -6.85
CA SER A 709 29.22 18.54 -6.26
C SER A 709 28.26 19.64 -5.78
N SER A 710 27.20 19.92 -6.54
CA SER A 710 26.19 20.93 -6.21
C SER A 710 25.43 20.57 -4.92
N ILE A 711 24.92 19.33 -4.84
CA ILE A 711 24.17 18.88 -3.66
C ILE A 711 25.10 18.75 -2.44
N SER A 712 26.34 18.29 -2.61
CA SER A 712 27.35 18.23 -1.54
C SER A 712 27.63 19.61 -0.94
N ASN A 713 27.75 20.65 -1.78
CA ASN A 713 27.91 22.02 -1.30
C ASN A 713 26.65 22.54 -0.58
N ALA A 714 25.46 22.25 -1.12
CA ALA A 714 24.20 22.62 -0.47
C ALA A 714 24.06 22.01 0.94
N PHE A 715 24.49 20.76 1.12
CA PHE A 715 24.53 20.12 2.45
C PHE A 715 25.54 20.80 3.39
N LYS A 716 26.75 21.13 2.92
CA LYS A 716 27.77 21.83 3.74
C LYS A 716 27.28 23.21 4.21
N GLU A 717 26.65 23.97 3.33
CA GLU A 717 26.11 25.29 3.66
C GLU A 717 24.93 25.18 4.63
N ALA A 718 24.00 24.26 4.37
CA ALA A 718 22.86 24.01 5.25
C ALA A 718 23.30 23.51 6.64
N ASP A 719 24.35 22.69 6.72
CA ASP A 719 24.92 22.20 7.98
C ASP A 719 25.53 23.34 8.81
N SER A 720 26.33 24.20 8.17
CA SER A 720 26.86 25.43 8.79
C SER A 720 25.73 26.34 9.30
N TRP A 721 24.65 26.46 8.52
CA TRP A 721 23.46 27.24 8.91
C TRP A 721 22.69 26.62 10.08
N LEU A 722 22.55 25.29 10.11
CA LEU A 722 21.85 24.53 11.14
C LEU A 722 22.64 24.47 12.45
N SER A 723 23.96 24.35 12.40
CA SER A 723 24.84 24.29 13.59
C SER A 723 24.64 25.47 14.55
N LYS A 724 24.30 26.65 14.01
CA LYS A 724 24.01 27.88 14.78
C LYS A 724 22.64 27.89 15.44
N ARG A 725 21.78 26.92 15.09
CA ARG A 725 20.36 26.87 15.48
C ARG A 725 20.03 25.68 16.37
N ARG A 726 20.86 24.63 16.42
CA ARG A 726 20.68 23.50 17.35
C ARG A 726 20.80 23.90 18.82
N PHE A 727 20.35 23.03 19.71
CA PHE A 727 20.43 23.15 21.18
C PHE A 727 21.31 22.03 21.75
#